data_AF-A0A7U3SNG3-F1
#
_entry.id   AF-A0A7U3SNG3-F1
#
_cell.length_a   1.000
_cell.length_b   1.000
_cell.length_c   1.000
_cell.angle_alpha   90.00
_cell.angle_beta   90.00
_cell.angle_gamma   90.00
#
_symmetry.space_group_name_H-M   'P 1'
#
loop_
_entity.id
_entity.type
_entity.pdbx_description
1 polymer ?
#
loop_
_entity_poly.entity_id
_entity_poly.type
_entity_poly.pdbx_seq_one_letter_code
_entity_poly.pdbx_strand_id
1 'polypeptide(L)'
;MSAVNRGLRSASKQLRVPRLPTAPASYAAGRSASVGARVFAAASASASATPPSNSPRSSFSTSASRLSGAPAMASQPREYDPEIKDIADYVANKPIDSELAYDTARWILLDTLGCGLEGLRFKECAKLLGPIVPGTVVPNGTKVPGTPFVLDPVNGAFNIGAMIRWLDFNDCWLAAEWGHPSDNLGAILAVADWINRTNKAGGNLAGGKILTIKDVLESMIKAHEIQGCLALLNSYNKVGLDHVVLVKVASTAVVSKMLGLGEKQIADAVTQAWVDGQSLRTYRHTPNTMSRKSWAAGDACQRAVNLALKVMKGEQGIPTVLSAPTWGFYDVLFKGNKFEFQRPYGSYVMENVLFKVSYPAEFHSQTAVEASEIIYHKLKKMGKSAADIKSVTCRTHEACIRIIDKQFKPMDNFADRDHCIQYMCSVMLVFGRLEATDYTDGGEAATSELVESLRKKIKCVEDPQYTKDYHDPALRTISNALTVELNDGTVLDEVAVEAPLGHRLRRDEAKPVILAKYKRHLGPHLSESRVQELVELSQDRSKLDTMSVDEFPSALRLPLPWTRYSATDRHTSPPAVTMVSADRQLIMETNRSLRNIKTELESLLEKGVIDESVFDQIHASLPQESPLSGPLRTTASTTAAARESPAAPATNDVSSSPPPTQQMQNLGINQPQQPAASHSPVPGPPSYDATPAPQVPSRTGKPALAHARALYRYVASDSRDVSFEKDDKIIVHEYMNQDWWMGQNTRTQQEGIFPRSYVLVEHEEQKSAPYGAAPYGQPQYGYPPAGQGPPQQQNPYNSSVPPMAVAEGGQNGQQADGGQQGDGNKVNQYGKKFGKKLGNAAIFGAGATIGDYGGTVSCMYDLVYGVFGSGEFFPHSVSRNLML
;
A
#
# COMPACT_ATOMS: atom_id res chain seq x y z
N MET A 1 2.80 58.35 -27.10
CA MET A 1 1.43 58.88 -27.34
C MET A 1 0.45 57.78 -26.97
N SER A 2 -0.74 57.99 -26.41
CA SER A 2 -1.30 59.18 -25.76
C SER A 2 -2.13 58.71 -24.54
N ALA A 3 -2.43 59.60 -23.60
CA ALA A 3 -3.26 59.31 -22.43
C ALA A 3 -4.61 60.06 -22.50
N VAL A 4 -5.36 60.04 -21.38
CA VAL A 4 -6.51 60.89 -21.02
C VAL A 4 -7.88 60.41 -21.53
N ASN A 5 -8.71 59.94 -20.59
CA ASN A 5 -9.84 60.78 -20.15
C ASN A 5 -10.17 60.62 -18.64
N ARG A 6 -10.95 61.57 -18.07
CA ARG A 6 -11.24 61.70 -16.62
C ARG A 6 -12.69 62.15 -16.37
N GLY A 7 -13.25 61.74 -15.22
CA GLY A 7 -14.41 62.40 -14.57
C GLY A 7 -15.35 61.40 -13.88
N LEU A 8 -16.03 61.72 -12.77
CA LEU A 8 -15.96 62.89 -11.88
C LEU A 8 -16.44 62.50 -10.44
N ARG A 9 -16.44 63.41 -9.46
CA ARG A 9 -16.69 63.15 -8.01
C ARG A 9 -17.91 63.89 -7.42
N SER A 10 -18.62 63.26 -6.47
CA SER A 10 -19.30 63.89 -5.30
C SER A 10 -19.75 62.81 -4.30
N ALA A 11 -19.51 62.76 -2.97
CA ALA A 11 -18.69 63.56 -2.02
C ALA A 11 -19.38 64.55 -1.03
N SER A 12 -20.45 64.17 -0.31
CA SER A 12 -20.93 64.86 0.92
C SER A 12 -21.83 63.97 1.81
N LYS A 13 -21.97 64.13 3.15
CA LYS A 13 -21.04 64.57 4.23
C LYS A 13 -21.72 64.51 5.62
N GLN A 14 -21.16 63.74 6.59
CA GLN A 14 -21.10 64.01 8.06
C GLN A 14 -22.45 64.15 8.86
N LEU A 15 -22.57 64.07 10.20
CA LEU A 15 -21.67 64.06 11.38
C LEU A 15 -22.02 62.86 12.32
N ARG A 16 -21.08 62.17 13.02
CA ARG A 16 -20.38 62.46 14.32
C ARG A 16 -21.29 62.25 15.58
N VAL A 17 -21.16 61.24 16.46
CA VAL A 17 -20.04 60.77 17.37
C VAL A 17 -19.78 61.77 18.53
N PRO A 18 -19.51 61.41 19.83
CA PRO A 18 -19.18 60.10 20.49
C PRO A 18 -19.90 59.77 21.85
N ARG A 19 -19.66 58.58 22.49
CA ARG A 19 -18.83 58.36 23.73
C ARG A 19 -19.12 57.06 24.53
N LEU A 20 -18.03 56.39 24.93
CA LEU A 20 -17.85 55.49 26.11
C LEU A 20 -17.36 56.34 27.32
N PRO A 21 -17.07 55.81 28.55
CA PRO A 21 -17.10 54.42 29.06
C PRO A 21 -17.78 54.25 30.45
N THR A 22 -17.78 53.04 31.03
CA THR A 22 -17.12 52.67 32.33
C THR A 22 -17.70 51.38 32.94
N ALA A 23 -16.90 50.70 33.76
CA ALA A 23 -17.33 49.62 34.66
C ALA A 23 -17.40 50.13 36.12
N PRO A 24 -18.03 49.39 37.04
CA PRO A 24 -17.79 49.53 38.47
C PRO A 24 -17.03 48.34 39.07
N ALA A 25 -16.33 48.57 40.17
CA ALA A 25 -15.75 47.54 41.03
C ALA A 25 -15.83 47.98 42.52
N SER A 26 -15.67 47.00 43.42
CA SER A 26 -15.49 47.13 44.88
C SER A 26 -16.61 47.77 45.74
N TYR A 27 -17.30 46.93 46.50
CA TYR A 27 -17.48 46.98 47.98
C TYR A 27 -17.71 45.51 48.40
N ALA A 28 -16.97 44.81 49.26
CA ALA A 28 -16.20 45.07 50.49
C ALA A 28 -16.97 44.66 51.78
N ALA A 29 -16.26 43.94 52.65
CA ALA A 29 -16.61 43.53 54.02
C ALA A 29 -17.79 42.54 54.24
N GLY A 30 -17.44 41.28 54.53
CA GLY A 30 -18.33 40.28 55.14
C GLY A 30 -17.50 39.25 55.92
N ARG A 31 -17.24 39.51 57.22
CA ARG A 31 -16.50 38.57 58.09
C ARG A 31 -17.44 37.51 58.65
N SER A 32 -17.03 36.25 58.60
CA SER A 32 -17.10 35.37 59.77
C SER A 32 -16.12 34.22 59.66
N ALA A 33 -15.48 33.89 60.78
CA ALA A 33 -14.60 32.74 60.98
C ALA A 33 -14.90 32.15 62.37
N SER A 34 -14.17 31.10 62.76
CA SER A 34 -14.29 30.39 64.06
C SER A 34 -15.52 29.45 64.19
N VAL A 35 -15.52 28.36 64.96
CA VAL A 35 -14.51 27.78 65.88
C VAL A 35 -14.44 26.24 65.72
N GLY A 36 -13.22 25.67 65.79
CA GLY A 36 -12.98 24.32 66.35
C GLY A 36 -13.36 23.09 65.50
N ALA A 37 -12.90 21.88 65.84
CA ALA A 37 -11.98 21.49 66.92
C ALA A 37 -10.93 20.45 66.43
N ARG A 38 -9.91 20.21 67.26
CA ARG A 38 -8.82 19.22 67.04
C ARG A 38 -9.08 17.92 67.82
N VAL A 39 -8.09 17.02 67.76
CA VAL A 39 -7.86 15.81 68.61
C VAL A 39 -8.89 14.68 68.41
N PHE A 40 -8.56 13.39 68.37
CA PHE A 40 -7.31 12.70 68.75
C PHE A 40 -6.71 11.83 67.64
N ALA A 41 -5.39 11.62 67.74
CA ALA A 41 -4.72 10.43 67.23
C ALA A 41 -4.47 9.47 68.40
N ALA A 42 -4.60 8.17 68.17
CA ALA A 42 -4.19 7.12 69.10
C ALA A 42 -3.58 5.96 68.30
N ALA A 43 -2.36 5.57 68.66
CA ALA A 43 -1.70 4.38 68.13
C ALA A 43 -1.73 3.28 69.20
N SER A 44 -1.91 2.03 68.78
CA SER A 44 -1.83 0.86 69.65
C SER A 44 -0.97 -0.20 68.97
N ALA A 45 0.24 -0.39 69.48
CA ALA A 45 1.13 -1.47 69.07
C ALA A 45 1.05 -2.63 70.08
N SER A 46 1.14 -3.87 69.59
CA SER A 46 1.24 -5.06 70.43
C SER A 46 2.17 -6.10 69.79
N ALA A 47 3.26 -6.40 70.48
CA ALA A 47 4.19 -7.51 70.22
C ALA A 47 3.56 -8.85 70.73
N SER A 48 4.08 -10.07 70.53
CA SER A 48 5.17 -10.64 69.70
C SER A 48 5.14 -12.18 69.88
N ALA A 49 5.43 -12.99 68.85
CA ALA A 49 5.73 -14.42 69.02
C ALA A 49 6.53 -15.02 67.85
N THR A 50 7.54 -15.84 68.17
CA THR A 50 8.43 -16.65 67.30
C THR A 50 9.14 -17.70 68.18
N PRO A 51 9.78 -18.79 67.70
CA PRO A 51 9.98 -19.27 66.31
C PRO A 51 9.29 -20.67 66.13
N PRO A 52 9.77 -21.73 65.40
CA PRO A 52 11.13 -22.17 65.03
C PRO A 52 11.48 -22.02 63.53
N SER A 53 12.72 -22.40 63.19
CA SER A 53 13.40 -22.22 61.90
C SER A 53 13.17 -23.32 60.86
N ASN A 54 13.28 -22.97 59.57
CA ASN A 54 13.90 -23.85 58.58
C ASN A 54 14.58 -23.05 57.44
N SER A 55 15.57 -23.65 56.78
CA SER A 55 16.58 -22.94 55.96
C SER A 55 16.07 -22.39 54.61
N PRO A 56 16.67 -21.30 54.08
CA PRO A 56 16.16 -20.60 52.90
C PRO A 56 16.48 -21.32 51.58
N ARG A 57 15.51 -21.34 50.66
CA ARG A 57 15.76 -21.57 49.22
C ARG A 57 16.04 -20.23 48.55
N SER A 58 17.11 -20.13 47.78
CA SER A 58 17.49 -18.91 47.06
C SER A 58 16.64 -18.70 45.79
N SER A 59 15.64 -17.82 45.85
CA SER A 59 14.98 -17.31 44.64
C SER A 59 15.87 -16.26 43.97
N PHE A 60 16.36 -16.55 42.76
CA PHE A 60 17.02 -15.54 41.92
C PHE A 60 16.01 -14.47 41.50
N SER A 61 16.07 -13.29 42.13
CA SER A 61 15.36 -12.10 41.67
C SER A 61 16.36 -11.15 41.00
N THR A 62 16.18 -10.93 39.70
CA THR A 62 16.94 -9.94 38.92
C THR A 62 16.36 -8.52 39.04
N SER A 63 15.51 -8.29 40.05
CA SER A 63 14.93 -6.98 40.37
C SER A 63 15.97 -6.04 40.98
N ALA A 64 16.86 -5.50 40.15
CA ALA A 64 17.76 -4.43 40.55
C ALA A 64 16.95 -3.25 41.11
N SER A 65 17.25 -2.86 42.36
CA SER A 65 16.54 -1.80 43.06
C SER A 65 16.75 -0.45 42.37
N ARG A 66 15.74 0.02 41.65
CA ARG A 66 15.77 1.30 40.94
C ARG A 66 15.88 2.46 41.94
N LEU A 67 17.11 2.95 42.14
CA LEU A 67 17.39 4.25 42.76
C LEU A 67 17.00 5.40 41.81
N SER A 68 15.71 5.50 41.49
CA SER A 68 15.11 6.63 40.77
C SER A 68 14.35 7.50 41.75
N GLY A 69 15.06 8.12 42.70
CA GLY A 69 14.52 9.07 43.67
C GLY A 69 14.10 10.43 43.07
N ALA A 70 13.81 10.47 41.78
CA ALA A 70 13.16 11.62 41.16
C ALA A 70 11.67 11.62 41.57
N PRO A 71 11.12 12.74 42.06
CA PRO A 71 9.69 12.83 42.27
C PRO A 71 8.97 12.61 40.94
N ALA A 72 7.84 11.90 40.97
CA ALA A 72 6.95 11.80 39.83
C ALA A 72 6.32 13.18 39.57
N MET A 73 7.03 14.02 38.78
CA MET A 73 6.44 15.23 38.22
C MET A 73 5.18 14.82 37.47
N ALA A 74 4.03 15.36 37.87
CA ALA A 74 2.82 15.27 37.09
C ALA A 74 3.16 15.80 35.68
N SER A 75 3.16 14.92 34.69
CA SER A 75 3.52 15.28 33.33
C SER A 75 2.49 16.29 32.83
N GLN A 76 2.92 17.54 32.62
CA GLN A 76 2.11 18.52 31.92
C GLN A 76 1.57 17.89 30.64
N PRO A 77 0.26 18.04 30.32
CA PRO A 77 -0.31 17.47 29.11
C PRO A 77 0.53 17.91 27.91
N ARG A 78 1.15 16.95 27.21
CA ARG A 78 1.95 17.28 26.03
C ARG A 78 1.00 17.76 24.95
N GLU A 79 1.21 18.99 24.48
CA GLU A 79 0.50 19.50 23.33
C GLU A 79 0.88 18.73 22.06
N TYR A 80 -0.06 18.67 21.11
CA TYR A 80 0.21 18.15 19.78
C TYR A 80 1.16 19.08 19.04
N ASP A 81 2.04 18.48 18.23
CA ASP A 81 2.85 19.19 17.24
C ASP A 81 1.94 20.07 16.35
N PRO A 82 2.32 21.33 16.04
CA PRO A 82 1.42 22.29 15.39
C PRO A 82 0.92 21.79 14.04
N GLU A 83 1.74 21.08 13.28
CA GLU A 83 1.38 20.49 12.00
C GLU A 83 0.23 19.47 12.12
N ILE A 84 0.11 18.80 13.27
CA ILE A 84 -0.99 17.87 13.58
C ILE A 84 -2.28 18.65 13.91
N LYS A 85 -2.16 19.74 14.68
CA LYS A 85 -3.29 20.62 15.02
C LYS A 85 -3.87 21.27 13.77
N ASP A 86 -3.02 21.81 12.90
CA ASP A 86 -3.41 22.49 11.67
C ASP A 86 -4.14 21.55 10.70
N ILE A 87 -3.73 20.28 10.61
CA ILE A 87 -4.48 19.25 9.85
C ILE A 87 -5.83 18.96 10.49
N ALA A 88 -5.89 18.83 11.82
CA ALA A 88 -7.13 18.49 12.54
C ALA A 88 -8.19 19.60 12.45
N ASP A 89 -7.81 20.86 12.73
CA ASP A 89 -8.66 22.04 12.58
C ASP A 89 -9.11 22.21 11.11
N TYR A 90 -8.17 22.13 10.16
CA TYR A 90 -8.49 22.24 8.74
C TYR A 90 -9.55 21.23 8.32
N VAL A 91 -9.42 19.97 8.73
CA VAL A 91 -10.40 18.94 8.39
C VAL A 91 -11.73 19.21 9.09
N ALA A 92 -11.72 19.33 10.41
CA ALA A 92 -12.92 19.45 11.25
C ALA A 92 -13.73 20.72 10.92
N ASN A 93 -13.08 21.88 11.03
CA ASN A 93 -13.75 23.16 11.24
C ASN A 93 -13.83 24.01 9.96
N LYS A 94 -12.85 23.92 9.06
CA LYS A 94 -12.80 24.81 7.88
C LYS A 94 -13.78 24.39 6.77
N PRO A 95 -14.70 25.27 6.30
CA PRO A 95 -15.52 25.00 5.11
C PRO A 95 -14.69 25.08 3.81
N ILE A 96 -15.27 24.60 2.71
CA ILE A 96 -14.67 24.66 1.37
C ILE A 96 -15.52 25.59 0.50
N ASP A 97 -15.14 26.86 0.42
CA ASP A 97 -15.89 27.91 -0.27
C ASP A 97 -15.37 28.17 -1.70
N SER A 98 -15.03 27.10 -2.43
CA SER A 98 -14.49 27.16 -3.80
C SER A 98 -15.27 26.30 -4.78
N GLU A 99 -16.06 26.97 -5.63
CA GLU A 99 -16.80 26.34 -6.73
C GLU A 99 -15.88 25.71 -7.79
N LEU A 100 -14.68 26.27 -8.01
CA LEU A 100 -13.67 25.70 -8.89
C LEU A 100 -13.09 24.40 -8.32
N ALA A 101 -12.92 24.32 -6.99
CA ALA A 101 -12.49 23.09 -6.33
C ALA A 101 -13.56 22.00 -6.43
N TYR A 102 -14.84 22.31 -6.18
CA TYR A 102 -15.92 21.34 -6.37
C TYR A 102 -16.11 20.90 -7.83
N ASP A 103 -15.94 21.80 -8.81
CA ASP A 103 -15.96 21.39 -10.23
C ASP A 103 -14.80 20.47 -10.57
N THR A 104 -13.57 20.86 -10.22
CA THR A 104 -12.40 20.02 -10.50
C THR A 104 -12.48 18.68 -9.77
N ALA A 105 -13.02 18.64 -8.54
CA ALA A 105 -13.25 17.42 -7.79
C ALA A 105 -14.24 16.46 -8.48
N ARG A 106 -15.31 16.96 -9.11
CA ARG A 106 -16.21 16.12 -9.94
C ARG A 106 -15.46 15.47 -11.09
N TRP A 107 -14.66 16.26 -11.82
CA TRP A 107 -13.87 15.73 -12.93
C TRP A 107 -12.83 14.71 -12.47
N ILE A 108 -12.17 14.93 -11.32
CA ILE A 108 -11.24 13.96 -10.71
C ILE A 108 -11.97 12.67 -10.30
N LEU A 109 -13.17 12.75 -9.72
CA LEU A 109 -13.97 11.60 -9.30
C LEU A 109 -14.29 10.69 -10.51
N LEU A 110 -14.69 11.28 -11.63
CA LEU A 110 -15.00 10.56 -12.88
C LEU A 110 -13.74 9.95 -13.48
N ASP A 111 -12.68 10.74 -13.66
CA ASP A 111 -11.41 10.31 -14.25
C ASP A 111 -10.81 9.12 -13.47
N THR A 112 -10.75 9.26 -12.14
CA THR A 112 -10.16 8.28 -11.21
C THR A 112 -10.95 6.97 -11.20
N LEU A 113 -12.29 7.02 -11.21
CA LEU A 113 -13.12 5.80 -11.31
C LEU A 113 -13.06 5.15 -12.69
N GLY A 114 -12.92 5.95 -13.76
CA GLY A 114 -12.61 5.43 -15.10
C GLY A 114 -11.27 4.69 -15.13
N CYS A 115 -10.23 5.24 -14.51
CA CYS A 115 -8.93 4.57 -14.38
C CYS A 115 -9.00 3.28 -13.56
N GLY A 116 -9.81 3.26 -12.50
CA GLY A 116 -10.06 2.04 -11.71
C GLY A 116 -10.70 0.91 -12.52
N LEU A 117 -11.69 1.22 -13.35
CA LEU A 117 -12.36 0.24 -14.21
C LEU A 117 -11.43 -0.28 -15.31
N GLU A 118 -10.73 0.59 -16.03
CA GLU A 118 -9.72 0.18 -17.01
C GLU A 118 -8.62 -0.70 -16.37
N GLY A 119 -8.24 -0.41 -15.12
CA GLY A 119 -7.33 -1.25 -14.32
C GLY A 119 -7.82 -2.70 -14.12
N LEU A 120 -9.13 -2.94 -14.03
CA LEU A 120 -9.70 -4.30 -13.91
C LEU A 120 -9.44 -5.19 -15.13
N ARG A 121 -9.16 -4.60 -16.30
CA ARG A 121 -8.81 -5.35 -17.53
C ARG A 121 -7.43 -6.00 -17.44
N PHE A 122 -6.59 -5.57 -16.50
CA PHE A 122 -5.24 -6.08 -16.30
C PHE A 122 -5.23 -7.16 -15.21
N LYS A 123 -4.95 -8.41 -15.60
CA LYS A 123 -4.87 -9.57 -14.69
C LYS A 123 -3.97 -9.30 -13.48
N GLU A 124 -2.88 -8.56 -13.67
CA GLU A 124 -1.93 -8.20 -12.62
C GLU A 124 -2.52 -7.28 -11.54
N CYS A 125 -3.50 -6.44 -11.88
CA CYS A 125 -4.32 -5.71 -10.91
C CYS A 125 -5.35 -6.65 -10.29
N ALA A 126 -6.16 -7.28 -11.14
CA ALA A 126 -7.34 -8.05 -10.72
C ALA A 126 -7.02 -9.20 -9.74
N LYS A 127 -5.84 -9.83 -9.86
CA LYS A 127 -5.39 -10.92 -8.97
C LYS A 127 -5.11 -10.49 -7.53
N LEU A 128 -5.00 -9.19 -7.25
CA LEU A 128 -4.81 -8.65 -5.90
C LEU A 128 -6.12 -8.20 -5.26
N LEU A 129 -7.22 -8.19 -6.01
CA LEU A 129 -8.53 -7.73 -5.56
C LEU A 129 -9.38 -8.86 -4.97
N GLY A 130 -10.37 -8.49 -4.17
CA GLY A 130 -11.29 -9.39 -3.49
C GLY A 130 -11.07 -9.49 -1.98
N PRO A 131 -11.80 -10.40 -1.30
CA PRO A 131 -11.60 -10.70 0.11
C PRO A 131 -10.33 -11.52 0.34
N ILE A 132 -9.65 -11.30 1.46
CA ILE A 132 -8.44 -12.06 1.86
C ILE A 132 -8.73 -13.57 1.93
N VAL A 133 -9.94 -13.94 2.37
CA VAL A 133 -10.44 -15.33 2.32
C VAL A 133 -11.62 -15.38 1.34
N PRO A 134 -11.52 -16.11 0.21
CA PRO A 134 -12.63 -16.31 -0.71
C PRO A 134 -13.89 -16.85 0.01
N GLY A 135 -15.07 -16.33 -0.37
CA GLY A 135 -16.33 -16.67 0.29
C GLY A 135 -16.66 -15.86 1.55
N THR A 136 -15.78 -14.96 2.00
CA THR A 136 -16.10 -14.03 3.11
C THR A 136 -17.36 -13.20 2.79
N VAL A 137 -18.34 -13.23 3.70
CA VAL A 137 -19.55 -12.39 3.64
C VAL A 137 -19.40 -11.24 4.64
N VAL A 138 -19.53 -10.00 4.17
CA VAL A 138 -19.49 -8.80 5.03
C VAL A 138 -20.85 -8.11 5.03
N PRO A 139 -21.63 -8.18 6.13
CA PRO A 139 -22.88 -7.44 6.28
C PRO A 139 -22.66 -5.94 6.07
N ASN A 140 -23.49 -5.30 5.24
CA ASN A 140 -23.42 -3.88 4.89
C ASN A 140 -22.07 -3.41 4.31
N GLY A 141 -21.21 -4.32 3.86
CA GLY A 141 -19.85 -4.02 3.43
C GLY A 141 -19.74 -3.10 2.21
N THR A 142 -18.58 -2.45 2.08
CA THR A 142 -18.16 -1.64 0.93
C THR A 142 -18.29 -2.44 -0.37
N LYS A 143 -19.01 -1.90 -1.35
CA LYS A 143 -19.01 -2.43 -2.73
C LYS A 143 -17.84 -1.84 -3.51
N VAL A 144 -16.98 -2.71 -4.02
CA VAL A 144 -15.89 -2.31 -4.93
C VAL A 144 -16.44 -2.12 -6.35
N PRO A 145 -16.31 -0.94 -7.01
CA PRO A 145 -16.80 -0.68 -8.36
C PRO A 145 -16.29 -1.70 -9.39
N GLY A 146 -17.08 -1.98 -10.42
CA GLY A 146 -16.72 -2.95 -11.48
C GLY A 146 -16.59 -4.41 -11.05
N THR A 147 -16.86 -4.75 -9.79
CA THR A 147 -16.67 -6.12 -9.25
C THR A 147 -17.88 -6.62 -8.45
N PRO A 148 -18.02 -7.94 -8.24
CA PRO A 148 -19.01 -8.49 -7.32
C PRO A 148 -18.65 -8.30 -5.83
N PHE A 149 -17.45 -7.83 -5.49
CA PHE A 149 -16.91 -7.86 -4.12
C PHE A 149 -17.62 -6.91 -3.15
N VAL A 150 -18.04 -7.46 -2.01
CA VAL A 150 -18.57 -6.77 -0.84
C VAL A 150 -17.59 -7.02 0.31
N LEU A 151 -16.91 -5.98 0.78
CA LEU A 151 -15.76 -6.09 1.68
C LEU A 151 -15.97 -5.25 2.95
N ASP A 152 -15.14 -5.45 3.96
CA ASP A 152 -15.00 -4.51 5.06
C ASP A 152 -14.39 -3.18 4.53
N PRO A 153 -14.58 -2.04 5.22
CA PRO A 153 -14.08 -0.74 4.73
C PRO A 153 -12.55 -0.64 4.66
N VAL A 154 -11.80 -1.50 5.37
CA VAL A 154 -10.33 -1.51 5.32
C VAL A 154 -9.87 -2.19 4.02
N ASN A 155 -10.32 -3.41 3.74
CA ASN A 155 -9.99 -4.10 2.49
C ASN A 155 -10.69 -3.49 1.27
N GLY A 156 -11.87 -2.88 1.44
CA GLY A 156 -12.52 -2.04 0.44
C GLY A 156 -11.64 -0.86 0.03
N ALA A 157 -10.99 -0.19 0.99
CA ALA A 157 -10.07 0.91 0.72
C ALA A 157 -8.80 0.45 -0.03
N PHE A 158 -8.27 -0.74 0.29
CA PHE A 158 -7.20 -1.36 -0.51
C PHE A 158 -7.65 -1.56 -1.96
N ASN A 159 -8.79 -2.23 -2.14
CA ASN A 159 -9.27 -2.64 -3.46
C ASN A 159 -9.52 -1.45 -4.39
N ILE A 160 -10.18 -0.40 -3.88
CA ILE A 160 -10.47 0.81 -4.64
C ILE A 160 -9.17 1.60 -4.89
N GLY A 161 -8.33 1.80 -3.87
CA GLY A 161 -7.07 2.54 -4.02
C GLY A 161 -6.05 1.86 -4.94
N ALA A 162 -6.00 0.53 -4.96
CA ALA A 162 -5.13 -0.23 -5.85
C ALA A 162 -5.58 -0.17 -7.32
N MET A 163 -6.88 -0.26 -7.62
CA MET A 163 -7.35 -0.21 -9.01
C MET A 163 -7.18 1.18 -9.63
N ILE A 164 -7.54 2.25 -8.90
CA ILE A 164 -7.56 3.62 -9.46
C ILE A 164 -6.16 4.11 -9.81
N ARG A 165 -5.15 3.69 -9.02
CA ARG A 165 -3.74 4.03 -9.23
C ARG A 165 -3.02 3.07 -10.19
N TRP A 166 -3.63 1.94 -10.57
CA TRP A 166 -2.90 0.80 -11.12
C TRP A 166 -2.06 1.14 -12.35
N LEU A 167 -2.71 1.79 -13.32
CA LEU A 167 -2.17 2.11 -14.65
C LEU A 167 -1.41 3.43 -14.71
N ASP A 168 -1.16 4.08 -13.58
CA ASP A 168 -0.50 5.39 -13.53
C ASP A 168 -1.24 6.45 -14.39
N PHE A 169 -2.57 6.32 -14.54
CA PHE A 169 -3.38 7.11 -15.47
C PHE A 169 -4.39 8.04 -14.76
N ASN A 170 -4.43 8.04 -13.43
CA ASN A 170 -5.21 8.97 -12.62
C ASN A 170 -4.52 10.36 -12.53
N ASP A 171 -4.86 11.13 -11.50
CA ASP A 171 -4.37 12.49 -11.33
C ASP A 171 -2.87 12.58 -10.99
N CYS A 172 -2.36 13.80 -10.86
CA CYS A 172 -1.02 14.04 -10.35
C CYS A 172 -0.88 15.41 -9.68
N TRP A 173 0.02 15.48 -8.70
CA TRP A 173 0.52 16.71 -8.09
C TRP A 173 2.04 16.67 -8.05
N LEU A 174 2.68 17.73 -8.56
CA LEU A 174 4.12 17.82 -8.74
C LEU A 174 4.67 19.01 -7.97
N ALA A 175 5.55 18.76 -6.99
CA ALA A 175 6.23 19.76 -6.20
C ALA A 175 7.57 19.20 -5.64
N ALA A 176 8.00 19.57 -4.43
CA ALA A 176 9.19 18.99 -3.79
C ALA A 176 9.05 17.48 -3.52
N GLU A 177 7.81 17.03 -3.32
CA GLU A 177 7.39 15.64 -3.50
C GLU A 177 6.39 15.52 -4.67
N TRP A 178 6.35 14.36 -5.32
CA TRP A 178 5.35 14.02 -6.34
C TRP A 178 4.31 13.09 -5.75
N GLY A 179 3.05 13.16 -6.19
CA GLY A 179 2.03 12.21 -5.77
C GLY A 179 0.78 12.24 -6.63
N HIS A 180 -0.21 11.44 -6.26
CA HIS A 180 -1.50 11.32 -6.95
C HIS A 180 -2.59 11.49 -5.89
N PRO A 181 -3.05 12.73 -5.64
CA PRO A 181 -3.98 12.98 -4.54
C PRO A 181 -5.34 12.29 -4.70
N SER A 182 -5.73 11.86 -5.89
CA SER A 182 -6.94 11.05 -6.08
C SER A 182 -6.85 9.63 -5.54
N ASP A 183 -5.64 9.14 -5.21
CA ASP A 183 -5.45 7.84 -4.53
C ASP A 183 -6.28 7.74 -3.24
N ASN A 184 -6.42 8.85 -2.50
CA ASN A 184 -7.22 8.95 -1.26
C ASN A 184 -8.70 8.60 -1.47
N LEU A 185 -9.22 8.63 -2.70
CA LEU A 185 -10.57 8.18 -3.03
C LEU A 185 -10.79 6.72 -2.61
N GLY A 186 -9.73 5.89 -2.56
CA GLY A 186 -9.79 4.54 -2.02
C GLY A 186 -10.35 4.50 -0.59
N ALA A 187 -9.76 5.27 0.33
CA ALA A 187 -10.22 5.36 1.71
C ALA A 187 -11.57 6.08 1.84
N ILE A 188 -11.74 7.22 1.14
CA ILE A 188 -12.95 8.06 1.21
C ILE A 188 -14.18 7.28 0.74
N LEU A 189 -14.13 6.70 -0.47
CA LEU A 189 -15.29 6.02 -1.06
C LEU A 189 -15.63 4.73 -0.30
N ALA A 190 -14.62 3.98 0.17
CA ALA A 190 -14.84 2.77 0.93
C ALA A 190 -15.58 3.03 2.25
N VAL A 191 -15.15 4.06 3.00
CA VAL A 191 -15.77 4.44 4.28
C VAL A 191 -17.15 5.04 4.07
N ALA A 192 -17.35 5.91 3.07
CA ALA A 192 -18.66 6.50 2.80
C ALA A 192 -19.72 5.46 2.38
N ASP A 193 -19.34 4.53 1.50
CA ASP A 193 -20.22 3.44 1.05
C ASP A 193 -20.66 2.54 2.22
N TRP A 194 -19.72 2.20 3.11
CA TRP A 194 -19.98 1.40 4.32
C TRP A 194 -20.83 2.12 5.36
N ILE A 195 -20.59 3.41 5.61
CA ILE A 195 -21.41 4.24 6.52
C ILE A 195 -22.85 4.27 6.03
N ASN A 196 -23.07 4.61 4.75
CA ASN A 196 -24.41 4.69 4.19
C ASN A 196 -25.15 3.35 4.23
N ARG A 197 -24.49 2.24 3.88
CA ARG A 197 -25.10 0.90 3.94
C ARG A 197 -25.48 0.51 5.35
N THR A 198 -24.58 0.76 6.31
CA THR A 198 -24.81 0.46 7.72
C THR A 198 -25.96 1.28 8.28
N ASN A 199 -26.02 2.58 7.98
CA ASN A 199 -27.06 3.49 8.47
C ASN A 199 -28.43 3.23 7.79
N LYS A 200 -28.47 2.99 6.46
CA LYS A 200 -29.69 2.54 5.76
C LYS A 200 -30.20 1.18 6.27
N ALA A 201 -29.34 0.36 6.88
CA ALA A 201 -29.71 -0.90 7.55
C ALA A 201 -30.05 -0.76 9.04
N GLY A 202 -30.24 0.46 9.56
CA GLY A 202 -30.61 0.73 10.96
C GLY A 202 -29.44 0.93 11.92
N GLY A 203 -28.20 1.00 11.41
CA GLY A 203 -27.02 1.40 12.18
C GLY A 203 -26.95 2.91 12.45
N ASN A 204 -25.95 3.31 13.24
CA ASN A 204 -25.79 4.70 13.71
C ASN A 204 -24.32 5.17 13.66
N LEU A 205 -23.60 4.86 12.58
CA LEU A 205 -22.26 5.39 12.32
C LEU A 205 -22.36 6.88 12.00
N ALA A 206 -21.39 7.69 12.46
CA ALA A 206 -21.38 9.14 12.23
C ALA A 206 -22.71 9.86 12.57
N GLY A 207 -23.40 9.41 13.64
CA GLY A 207 -24.70 9.95 14.06
C GLY A 207 -25.86 9.64 13.11
N GLY A 208 -25.77 8.55 12.34
CA GLY A 208 -26.82 8.09 11.43
C GLY A 208 -26.87 8.86 10.11
N LYS A 209 -25.90 9.75 9.85
CA LYS A 209 -25.84 10.54 8.62
C LYS A 209 -25.80 9.63 7.39
N ILE A 210 -26.60 9.99 6.38
CA ILE A 210 -26.45 9.49 5.01
C ILE A 210 -25.58 10.50 4.26
N LEU A 211 -24.44 10.04 3.77
CA LEU A 211 -23.48 10.85 3.00
C LEU A 211 -23.91 10.95 1.54
N THR A 212 -23.64 12.11 0.96
CA THR A 212 -23.86 12.43 -0.45
C THR A 212 -22.54 12.42 -1.23
N ILE A 213 -22.60 12.42 -2.57
CA ILE A 213 -21.38 12.63 -3.38
C ILE A 213 -20.74 13.98 -3.04
N LYS A 214 -21.48 15.04 -2.69
CA LYS A 214 -20.88 16.31 -2.25
C LYS A 214 -20.02 16.16 -0.98
N ASP A 215 -20.37 15.27 -0.04
CA ASP A 215 -19.52 14.94 1.11
C ASP A 215 -18.21 14.23 0.69
N VAL A 216 -18.29 13.36 -0.32
CA VAL A 216 -17.10 12.72 -0.93
C VAL A 216 -16.22 13.76 -1.62
N LEU A 217 -16.81 14.72 -2.35
CA LEU A 217 -16.07 15.80 -3.02
C LEU A 217 -15.39 16.74 -2.00
N GLU A 218 -16.04 17.13 -0.89
CA GLU A 218 -15.38 17.89 0.19
C GLU A 218 -14.19 17.10 0.76
N SER A 219 -14.39 15.80 1.01
CA SER A 219 -13.36 14.92 1.56
C SER A 219 -12.18 14.75 0.59
N MET A 220 -12.44 14.68 -0.72
CA MET A 220 -11.40 14.69 -1.76
C MET A 220 -10.62 16.00 -1.75
N ILE A 221 -11.29 17.16 -1.74
CA ILE A 221 -10.63 18.48 -1.69
C ILE A 221 -9.75 18.59 -0.44
N LYS A 222 -10.25 18.14 0.72
CA LYS A 222 -9.48 18.13 1.98
C LYS A 222 -8.26 17.21 1.91
N ALA A 223 -8.40 15.99 1.38
CA ALA A 223 -7.27 15.09 1.22
C ALA A 223 -6.22 15.62 0.23
N HIS A 224 -6.67 16.22 -0.88
CA HIS A 224 -5.79 16.87 -1.86
C HIS A 224 -4.99 17.99 -1.22
N GLU A 225 -5.64 18.86 -0.44
CA GLU A 225 -4.96 19.99 0.19
C GLU A 225 -3.92 19.55 1.22
N ILE A 226 -4.21 18.53 2.05
CA ILE A 226 -3.27 18.00 3.06
C ILE A 226 -2.03 17.41 2.37
N GLN A 227 -2.24 16.44 1.47
CA GLN A 227 -1.16 15.77 0.77
C GLN A 227 -0.36 16.75 -0.10
N GLY A 228 -1.05 17.58 -0.87
CA GLY A 228 -0.40 18.48 -1.81
C GLY A 228 0.32 19.65 -1.14
N CYS A 229 -0.20 20.21 -0.04
CA CYS A 229 0.51 21.28 0.70
C CYS A 229 1.70 20.75 1.51
N LEU A 230 1.63 19.52 2.05
CA LEU A 230 2.82 18.86 2.60
C LEU A 230 3.87 18.65 1.50
N ALA A 231 3.47 18.15 0.33
CA ALA A 231 4.36 17.94 -0.81
C ALA A 231 4.99 19.23 -1.40
N LEU A 232 4.49 20.43 -1.07
CA LEU A 232 4.99 21.69 -1.67
C LEU A 232 6.48 21.91 -1.43
N LEU A 233 6.93 21.80 -0.18
CA LEU A 233 8.32 21.99 0.23
C LEU A 233 8.97 20.71 0.82
N ASN A 234 8.16 19.77 1.31
CA ASN A 234 8.67 18.61 2.04
C ASN A 234 8.88 17.42 1.09
N SER A 235 10.11 16.94 1.00
CA SER A 235 10.53 15.92 0.04
C SER A 235 10.90 14.61 0.74
N TYR A 236 10.00 13.63 0.67
CA TYR A 236 10.15 12.32 1.32
C TYR A 236 11.09 11.41 0.48
N ASN A 237 11.09 11.59 -0.84
CA ASN A 237 12.04 10.94 -1.75
C ASN A 237 13.51 11.32 -1.43
N LYS A 238 13.80 12.56 -1.00
CA LYS A 238 15.14 12.99 -0.55
C LYS A 238 15.58 12.36 0.79
N VAL A 239 14.69 11.65 1.49
CA VAL A 239 15.01 10.83 2.68
C VAL A 239 14.77 9.33 2.45
N GLY A 240 14.41 8.91 1.24
CA GLY A 240 14.24 7.50 0.85
C GLY A 240 12.84 6.91 1.08
N LEU A 241 11.91 7.71 1.63
CA LEU A 241 10.54 7.30 1.95
C LEU A 241 9.58 7.57 0.81
N ASP A 242 8.51 6.78 0.72
CA ASP A 242 7.53 6.90 -0.35
C ASP A 242 6.40 7.90 -0.06
N HIS A 243 5.94 8.59 -1.10
CA HIS A 243 4.89 9.62 -1.02
C HIS A 243 3.56 9.11 -0.44
N VAL A 244 3.36 7.79 -0.37
CA VAL A 244 2.15 7.20 0.19
C VAL A 244 2.04 7.38 1.71
N VAL A 245 3.09 7.88 2.39
CA VAL A 245 2.95 8.48 3.73
C VAL A 245 1.94 9.64 3.73
N LEU A 246 1.94 10.47 2.69
CA LEU A 246 1.01 11.59 2.57
C LEU A 246 -0.42 11.13 2.25
N VAL A 247 -0.57 10.07 1.42
CA VAL A 247 -1.85 9.41 1.19
C VAL A 247 -2.39 8.83 2.51
N LYS A 248 -1.54 8.15 3.30
CA LYS A 248 -1.91 7.60 4.61
C LYS A 248 -2.40 8.70 5.55
N VAL A 249 -1.62 9.77 5.71
CA VAL A 249 -1.94 10.91 6.59
C VAL A 249 -3.21 11.65 6.15
N ALA A 250 -3.31 12.01 4.87
CA ALA A 250 -4.47 12.74 4.33
C ALA A 250 -5.76 11.90 4.41
N SER A 251 -5.70 10.63 4.00
CA SER A 251 -6.81 9.68 4.13
C SER A 251 -7.24 9.52 5.60
N THR A 252 -6.29 9.30 6.53
CA THR A 252 -6.63 9.12 7.97
C THR A 252 -7.33 10.34 8.54
N ALA A 253 -6.90 11.55 8.18
CA ALA A 253 -7.52 12.78 8.64
C ALA A 253 -8.98 12.88 8.15
N VAL A 254 -9.22 12.75 6.84
CA VAL A 254 -10.57 12.93 6.28
C VAL A 254 -11.54 11.81 6.66
N VAL A 255 -11.12 10.53 6.65
CA VAL A 255 -12.05 9.44 7.04
C VAL A 255 -12.38 9.49 8.54
N SER A 256 -11.50 10.03 9.38
CA SER A 256 -11.82 10.29 10.79
C SER A 256 -13.00 11.26 10.93
N LYS A 257 -13.04 12.37 10.17
CA LYS A 257 -14.21 13.26 10.12
C LYS A 257 -15.46 12.54 9.59
N MET A 258 -15.31 11.73 8.54
CA MET A 258 -16.44 11.00 7.95
C MET A 258 -17.07 10.00 8.92
N LEU A 259 -16.26 9.37 9.78
CA LEU A 259 -16.72 8.49 10.88
C LEU A 259 -17.39 9.25 12.04
N GLY A 260 -17.38 10.59 12.03
CA GLY A 260 -17.94 11.44 13.09
C GLY A 260 -16.98 11.71 14.25
N LEU A 261 -15.67 11.52 14.07
CA LEU A 261 -14.67 11.79 15.11
C LEU A 261 -14.44 13.30 15.26
N GLY A 262 -14.34 13.77 16.51
CA GLY A 262 -14.05 15.18 16.81
C GLY A 262 -12.59 15.56 16.55
N GLU A 263 -12.30 16.87 16.52
CA GLU A 263 -10.97 17.44 16.20
C GLU A 263 -9.80 16.74 16.94
N LYS A 264 -9.90 16.55 18.27
CA LYS A 264 -8.88 15.84 19.05
C LYS A 264 -8.66 14.40 18.56
N GLN A 265 -9.73 13.68 18.21
CA GLN A 265 -9.63 12.32 17.69
C GLN A 265 -9.10 12.28 16.25
N ILE A 266 -9.35 13.32 15.44
CA ILE A 266 -8.70 13.50 14.15
C ILE A 266 -7.19 13.70 14.36
N ALA A 267 -6.78 14.54 15.31
CA ALA A 267 -5.38 14.70 15.70
C ALA A 267 -4.77 13.38 16.21
N ASP A 268 -5.45 12.66 17.10
CA ASP A 268 -5.02 11.34 17.59
C ASP A 268 -4.76 10.37 16.41
N ALA A 269 -5.71 10.26 15.47
CA ALA A 269 -5.57 9.41 14.29
C ALA A 269 -4.44 9.85 13.36
N VAL A 270 -4.26 11.15 13.16
CA VAL A 270 -3.14 11.69 12.36
C VAL A 270 -1.79 11.39 13.02
N THR A 271 -1.67 11.45 14.35
CA THR A 271 -0.41 11.02 15.02
C THR A 271 -0.14 9.52 14.82
N GLN A 272 -1.19 8.69 14.86
CA GLN A 272 -1.11 7.26 14.58
C GLN A 272 -0.71 6.96 13.12
N ALA A 273 -0.97 7.86 12.17
CA ALA A 273 -0.47 7.76 10.79
C ALA A 273 1.01 8.14 10.63
N TRP A 274 1.52 9.07 11.46
CA TRP A 274 2.93 9.50 11.43
C TRP A 274 3.89 8.55 12.15
N VAL A 275 3.50 7.99 13.30
CA VAL A 275 4.31 7.00 14.04
C VAL A 275 4.45 5.66 13.30
N ASP A 276 3.57 5.44 12.31
CA ASP A 276 3.47 4.18 11.60
C ASP A 276 4.70 3.84 10.75
N GLY A 277 4.86 2.57 10.40
CA GLY A 277 5.87 2.14 9.44
C GLY A 277 5.65 2.80 8.08
N GLN A 278 6.59 3.65 7.65
CA GLN A 278 6.57 4.30 6.34
C GLN A 278 7.39 3.49 5.33
N SER A 279 6.86 3.30 4.13
CA SER A 279 7.48 2.45 3.12
C SER A 279 8.67 3.13 2.43
N LEU A 280 9.70 2.35 2.09
CA LEU A 280 10.79 2.78 1.21
C LEU A 280 10.31 2.93 -0.24
N ARG A 281 11.00 3.73 -1.06
CA ARG A 281 10.71 3.86 -2.51
C ARG A 281 11.30 2.79 -3.42
N THR A 282 11.96 1.76 -2.89
CA THR A 282 12.79 0.81 -3.68
C THR A 282 12.08 0.25 -4.93
N TYR A 283 10.78 -0.06 -4.82
CA TYR A 283 9.96 -0.58 -5.93
C TYR A 283 9.63 0.42 -7.05
N ARG A 284 10.05 1.69 -6.93
CA ARG A 284 9.91 2.74 -7.95
C ARG A 284 11.22 3.06 -8.68
N HIS A 285 12.33 2.39 -8.35
CA HIS A 285 13.65 2.73 -8.85
C HIS A 285 14.44 1.50 -9.34
N THR A 286 15.04 1.61 -10.53
CA THR A 286 15.94 0.62 -11.13
C THR A 286 17.07 0.24 -10.16
N PRO A 287 17.44 -1.06 -10.01
CA PRO A 287 16.97 -2.23 -10.75
C PRO A 287 15.71 -2.91 -10.17
N ASN A 288 15.04 -2.30 -9.20
CA ASN A 288 13.95 -2.94 -8.44
C ASN A 288 12.54 -2.43 -8.83
N THR A 289 12.40 -1.77 -9.99
CA THR A 289 11.11 -1.26 -10.49
C THR A 289 10.08 -2.39 -10.57
N MET A 290 8.96 -2.30 -9.84
CA MET A 290 7.96 -3.38 -9.82
C MET A 290 6.53 -2.88 -9.54
N SER A 291 5.55 -3.78 -9.71
CA SER A 291 4.12 -3.53 -9.55
C SER A 291 3.68 -2.98 -8.19
N ARG A 292 4.51 -3.03 -7.14
CA ARG A 292 4.21 -2.33 -5.86
C ARG A 292 4.06 -0.82 -6.04
N LYS A 293 4.67 -0.21 -7.07
CA LYS A 293 4.43 1.20 -7.42
C LYS A 293 2.94 1.53 -7.66
N SER A 294 2.17 0.53 -8.12
CA SER A 294 0.78 0.63 -8.56
C SER A 294 -0.25 0.36 -7.46
N TRP A 295 0.13 -0.33 -6.38
CA TRP A 295 -0.77 -0.65 -5.26
C TRP A 295 -0.34 -0.10 -3.89
N ALA A 296 0.87 0.46 -3.74
CA ALA A 296 1.34 1.05 -2.47
C ALA A 296 0.42 2.17 -1.93
N ALA A 297 -0.32 2.86 -2.79
CA ALA A 297 -1.30 3.87 -2.38
C ALA A 297 -2.62 3.26 -1.86
N GLY A 298 -3.04 2.12 -2.40
CA GLY A 298 -4.13 1.31 -1.84
C GLY A 298 -3.77 0.70 -0.48
N ASP A 299 -2.53 0.24 -0.32
CA ASP A 299 -1.93 -0.19 0.96
C ASP A 299 -1.96 0.95 2.00
N ALA A 300 -1.59 2.18 1.61
CA ALA A 300 -1.73 3.36 2.45
C ALA A 300 -3.20 3.71 2.79
N CYS A 301 -4.14 3.59 1.85
CA CYS A 301 -5.58 3.79 2.10
C CYS A 301 -6.14 2.74 3.08
N GLN A 302 -5.79 1.47 2.89
CA GLN A 302 -6.12 0.37 3.80
C GLN A 302 -5.62 0.67 5.22
N ARG A 303 -4.35 1.07 5.32
CA ARG A 303 -3.72 1.43 6.60
C ARG A 303 -4.42 2.63 7.24
N ALA A 304 -4.76 3.65 6.46
CA ALA A 304 -5.41 4.86 6.94
C ALA A 304 -6.76 4.60 7.61
N VAL A 305 -7.64 3.82 6.96
CA VAL A 305 -8.95 3.43 7.52
C VAL A 305 -8.75 2.55 8.77
N ASN A 306 -7.79 1.63 8.73
CA ASN A 306 -7.46 0.75 9.86
C ASN A 306 -6.93 1.52 11.09
N LEU A 307 -6.28 2.68 10.90
CA LEU A 307 -5.85 3.56 12.00
C LEU A 307 -7.02 4.37 12.57
N ALA A 308 -7.82 5.01 11.72
CA ALA A 308 -9.01 5.75 12.15
C ALA A 308 -10.01 4.87 12.93
N LEU A 309 -10.21 3.62 12.51
CA LEU A 309 -11.07 2.64 13.20
C LEU A 309 -10.52 2.15 14.57
N LYS A 310 -9.25 2.41 14.91
CA LYS A 310 -8.72 2.21 16.28
C LYS A 310 -9.03 3.40 17.17
N VAL A 311 -8.80 4.62 16.67
CA VAL A 311 -9.07 5.85 17.43
C VAL A 311 -10.58 6.05 17.65
N MET A 312 -11.42 5.60 16.72
CA MET A 312 -12.88 5.47 16.93
C MET A 312 -13.25 4.55 18.10
N LYS A 313 -12.38 3.61 18.50
CA LYS A 313 -12.55 2.72 19.67
C LYS A 313 -11.86 3.26 20.94
N GLY A 314 -11.31 4.47 20.91
CA GLY A 314 -10.65 5.11 22.04
C GLY A 314 -9.13 4.96 22.11
N GLU A 315 -8.48 4.46 21.05
CA GLU A 315 -7.00 4.49 20.96
C GLU A 315 -6.46 5.92 21.02
N GLN A 316 -5.34 6.13 21.71
CA GLN A 316 -4.81 7.46 22.02
C GLN A 316 -3.80 7.94 20.97
N GLY A 317 -3.69 9.26 20.81
CA GLY A 317 -2.65 9.89 20.02
C GLY A 317 -1.31 10.03 20.75
N ILE A 318 -0.30 10.39 19.97
CA ILE A 318 1.09 10.60 20.42
C ILE A 318 1.42 12.07 20.12
N PRO A 319 1.21 13.01 21.06
CA PRO A 319 1.15 14.43 20.73
C PRO A 319 2.41 14.98 20.04
N THR A 320 3.60 14.57 20.51
CA THR A 320 4.90 14.98 19.98
C THR A 320 5.47 13.96 18.97
N VAL A 321 4.64 13.37 18.11
CA VAL A 321 5.07 12.30 17.17
C VAL A 321 6.10 12.78 16.14
N LEU A 322 6.08 14.06 15.76
CA LEU A 322 7.04 14.65 14.85
C LEU A 322 8.27 15.17 15.61
N SER A 323 8.05 15.89 16.71
CA SER A 323 9.09 16.66 17.41
C SER A 323 9.79 15.98 18.59
N ALA A 324 9.37 14.78 19.01
CA ALA A 324 9.99 14.09 20.14
C ALA A 324 11.51 13.89 19.91
N PRO A 325 12.40 14.40 20.79
CA PRO A 325 13.83 14.22 20.62
C PRO A 325 14.23 12.75 20.54
N THR A 326 15.13 12.41 19.61
CA THR A 326 15.63 11.05 19.28
C THR A 326 14.60 10.09 18.67
N TRP A 327 13.30 10.26 18.91
CA TRP A 327 12.27 9.25 18.60
C TRP A 327 11.14 9.73 17.69
N GLY A 328 11.03 11.04 17.46
CA GLY A 328 10.04 11.66 16.59
C GLY A 328 10.39 11.54 15.11
N PHE A 329 9.39 11.71 14.26
CA PHE A 329 9.52 11.61 12.80
C PHE A 329 10.64 12.50 12.24
N TYR A 330 10.83 13.70 12.78
CA TYR A 330 11.87 14.62 12.29
C TYR A 330 13.27 14.07 12.50
N ASP A 331 13.62 13.68 13.73
CA ASP A 331 14.94 13.13 14.06
C ASP A 331 15.21 11.79 13.36
N VAL A 332 14.24 10.87 13.40
CA VAL A 332 14.41 9.48 12.93
C VAL A 332 14.32 9.36 11.40
N LEU A 333 13.38 10.06 10.78
CA LEU A 333 12.98 9.84 9.38
C LEU A 333 13.14 11.08 8.47
N PHE A 334 13.21 12.29 9.02
CA PHE A 334 13.38 13.54 8.25
C PHE A 334 14.75 14.21 8.44
N LYS A 335 15.74 13.47 8.96
CA LYS A 335 17.15 13.90 9.15
C LYS A 335 17.29 15.14 10.05
N GLY A 336 16.43 15.28 11.06
CA GLY A 336 16.38 16.41 12.01
C GLY A 336 15.74 17.69 11.44
N ASN A 337 15.26 17.68 10.19
CA ASN A 337 14.55 18.82 9.60
C ASN A 337 13.08 18.80 10.04
N LYS A 338 12.46 19.98 10.13
CA LYS A 338 11.00 20.12 10.32
C LYS A 338 10.26 20.13 8.99
N PHE A 339 8.93 20.15 9.02
CA PHE A 339 8.15 20.44 7.82
C PHE A 339 8.08 21.96 7.57
N GLU A 340 8.16 22.34 6.31
CA GLU A 340 7.98 23.72 5.84
C GLU A 340 6.68 23.86 5.04
N PHE A 341 6.03 25.02 5.15
CA PHE A 341 4.75 25.30 4.50
C PHE A 341 4.76 26.68 3.85
N GLN A 342 4.68 26.75 2.52
CA GLN A 342 4.54 28.02 1.80
C GLN A 342 3.12 28.63 1.86
N ARG A 343 2.15 27.93 2.46
CA ARG A 343 0.74 28.34 2.57
C ARG A 343 0.00 27.52 3.65
N PRO A 344 -1.06 28.08 4.29
CA PRO A 344 -2.03 27.28 5.04
C PRO A 344 -2.95 26.50 4.10
N TYR A 345 -3.59 25.45 4.62
CA TYR A 345 -4.57 24.64 3.88
C TYR A 345 -5.81 25.46 3.47
N GLY A 346 -6.22 25.37 2.20
CA GLY A 346 -7.46 25.92 1.64
C GLY A 346 -8.09 24.97 0.61
N SER A 347 -7.97 25.28 -0.68
CA SER A 347 -8.44 24.43 -1.80
C SER A 347 -7.51 24.47 -3.02
N TYR A 348 -6.30 25.00 -2.86
CA TYR A 348 -5.36 25.29 -3.95
C TYR A 348 -4.94 24.03 -4.73
N VAL A 349 -4.72 22.90 -4.06
CA VAL A 349 -4.24 21.68 -4.71
C VAL A 349 -5.31 21.15 -5.66
N MET A 350 -6.58 21.06 -5.24
CA MET A 350 -7.67 20.62 -6.14
C MET A 350 -7.85 21.57 -7.33
N GLU A 351 -7.78 22.89 -7.11
CA GLU A 351 -7.92 23.86 -8.21
C GLU A 351 -6.82 23.72 -9.27
N ASN A 352 -5.61 23.29 -8.87
CA ASN A 352 -4.41 23.25 -9.72
C ASN A 352 -3.93 21.82 -10.05
N VAL A 353 -4.66 20.78 -9.62
CA VAL A 353 -4.31 19.37 -9.84
C VAL A 353 -4.17 19.02 -11.32
N LEU A 354 -3.32 18.05 -11.64
CA LEU A 354 -3.00 17.68 -13.02
C LEU A 354 -3.77 16.42 -13.42
N PHE A 355 -4.41 16.43 -14.59
CA PHE A 355 -5.06 15.25 -15.15
C PHE A 355 -4.13 14.56 -16.17
N LYS A 356 -4.08 13.22 -16.18
CA LYS A 356 -3.50 12.48 -17.30
C LYS A 356 -4.60 12.18 -18.32
N VAL A 357 -4.82 13.10 -19.26
CA VAL A 357 -6.02 13.12 -20.11
C VAL A 357 -5.85 12.21 -21.33
N SER A 358 -4.82 12.46 -22.14
CA SER A 358 -4.64 11.79 -23.43
C SER A 358 -3.97 10.42 -23.29
N TYR A 359 -2.84 10.35 -22.56
CA TYR A 359 -1.95 9.19 -22.58
C TYR A 359 -1.68 8.63 -21.16
N PRO A 360 -1.65 7.30 -20.97
CA PRO A 360 -1.22 6.65 -19.73
C PRO A 360 0.31 6.70 -19.63
N ALA A 361 0.86 7.87 -19.27
CA ALA A 361 2.29 8.14 -19.26
C ALA A 361 2.72 8.78 -17.93
N GLU A 362 3.98 8.58 -17.51
CA GLU A 362 4.56 9.37 -16.40
C GLU A 362 4.40 10.88 -16.68
N PHE A 363 4.10 11.69 -15.66
CA PHE A 363 3.57 13.03 -15.92
C PHE A 363 4.58 13.95 -16.63
N HIS A 364 5.88 13.79 -16.37
CA HIS A 364 6.92 14.66 -16.91
C HIS A 364 7.17 14.45 -18.43
N SER A 365 6.59 13.42 -19.05
CA SER A 365 6.61 13.20 -20.50
C SER A 365 5.33 13.60 -21.24
N GLN A 366 4.24 13.98 -20.56
CA GLN A 366 2.93 14.20 -21.21
C GLN A 366 3.00 15.20 -22.38
N THR A 367 3.71 16.32 -22.19
CA THR A 367 3.96 17.32 -23.25
C THR A 367 4.95 16.86 -24.32
N ALA A 368 5.90 15.98 -23.99
CA ALA A 368 6.82 15.40 -24.96
C ALA A 368 6.11 14.41 -25.90
N VAL A 369 5.13 13.67 -25.38
CA VAL A 369 4.24 12.81 -26.18
C VAL A 369 3.32 13.65 -27.06
N GLU A 370 2.73 14.72 -26.53
CA GLU A 370 1.90 15.67 -27.29
C GLU A 370 2.69 16.32 -28.45
N ALA A 371 3.90 16.81 -28.18
CA ALA A 371 4.82 17.30 -29.21
C ALA A 371 5.24 16.21 -30.21
N SER A 372 5.40 14.95 -29.76
CA SER A 372 5.68 13.81 -30.63
C SER A 372 4.52 13.47 -31.57
N GLU A 373 3.26 13.65 -31.15
CA GLU A 373 2.06 13.48 -31.99
C GLU A 373 1.98 14.55 -33.09
N ILE A 374 2.28 15.81 -32.74
CA ILE A 374 2.40 16.92 -33.69
C ILE A 374 3.50 16.62 -34.74
N ILE A 375 4.66 16.10 -34.29
CA ILE A 375 5.76 15.69 -35.18
C ILE A 375 5.37 14.50 -36.05
N TYR A 376 4.70 13.48 -35.52
CA TYR A 376 4.19 12.34 -36.28
C TYR A 376 3.32 12.81 -37.46
N HIS A 377 2.39 13.74 -37.21
CA HIS A 377 1.56 14.32 -38.27
C HIS A 377 2.34 15.22 -39.24
N LYS A 378 3.40 15.91 -38.80
CA LYS A 378 4.32 16.67 -39.67
C LYS A 378 5.07 15.74 -40.61
N LEU A 379 5.64 14.64 -40.11
CA LEU A 379 6.31 13.60 -40.90
C LEU A 379 5.36 12.97 -41.92
N LYS A 380 4.15 12.54 -41.51
CA LYS A 380 3.16 11.96 -42.42
C LYS A 380 2.79 12.91 -43.57
N LYS A 381 2.64 14.22 -43.31
CA LYS A 381 2.38 15.23 -44.34
C LYS A 381 3.55 15.44 -45.31
N MET A 382 4.78 15.13 -44.89
CA MET A 382 5.99 15.15 -45.73
C MET A 382 6.22 13.83 -46.49
N GLY A 383 5.36 12.82 -46.34
CA GLY A 383 5.60 11.46 -46.86
C GLY A 383 6.69 10.69 -46.10
N LYS A 384 7.03 11.14 -44.89
CA LYS A 384 8.11 10.65 -44.03
C LYS A 384 7.57 9.79 -42.86
N SER A 385 8.48 9.12 -42.17
CA SER A 385 8.21 8.16 -41.09
C SER A 385 9.21 8.28 -39.94
N ALA A 386 9.00 7.52 -38.85
CA ALA A 386 10.01 7.36 -37.80
C ALA A 386 11.34 6.75 -38.29
N ALA A 387 11.33 5.98 -39.38
CA ALA A 387 12.56 5.41 -39.96
C ALA A 387 13.45 6.49 -40.61
N ASP A 388 12.86 7.62 -41.04
CA ASP A 388 13.58 8.76 -41.57
C ASP A 388 14.31 9.59 -40.50
N ILE A 389 14.06 9.35 -39.21
CA ILE A 389 14.64 10.12 -38.11
C ILE A 389 16.09 9.70 -37.86
N LYS A 390 17.01 10.67 -37.94
CA LYS A 390 18.43 10.53 -37.60
C LYS A 390 18.68 10.75 -36.13
N SER A 391 18.20 11.86 -35.57
CA SER A 391 18.35 12.22 -34.16
C SER A 391 17.16 13.03 -33.63
N VAL A 392 16.95 13.01 -32.31
CA VAL A 392 15.96 13.84 -31.62
C VAL A 392 16.58 14.43 -30.36
N THR A 393 16.46 15.74 -30.19
CA THR A 393 16.82 16.42 -28.94
C THR A 393 15.53 16.85 -28.23
N CYS A 394 15.36 16.38 -26.99
CA CYS A 394 14.28 16.77 -26.10
C CYS A 394 14.81 17.76 -25.04
N ARG A 395 14.41 19.02 -25.14
CA ARG A 395 14.73 20.10 -24.20
C ARG A 395 13.65 20.10 -23.09
N THR A 396 14.05 19.90 -21.84
CA THR A 396 13.15 19.54 -20.72
C THR A 396 13.66 20.05 -19.36
N HIS A 397 12.80 20.06 -18.36
CA HIS A 397 13.11 20.30 -16.94
C HIS A 397 13.88 19.17 -16.21
N GLU A 398 14.58 19.54 -15.12
CA GLU A 398 15.38 18.66 -14.23
C GLU A 398 14.64 17.39 -13.79
N ALA A 399 13.38 17.53 -13.38
CA ALA A 399 12.59 16.43 -12.84
C ALA A 399 12.41 15.31 -13.88
N CYS A 400 12.18 15.63 -15.16
CA CYS A 400 12.12 14.64 -16.23
C CYS A 400 13.43 13.84 -16.34
N ILE A 401 14.57 14.53 -16.30
CA ILE A 401 15.90 13.91 -16.43
C ILE A 401 16.19 12.98 -15.24
N ARG A 402 15.88 13.44 -14.02
CA ARG A 402 16.10 12.66 -12.79
C ARG A 402 15.19 11.43 -12.66
N ILE A 403 13.97 11.46 -13.23
CA ILE A 403 12.98 10.37 -13.06
C ILE A 403 12.97 9.42 -14.26
N ILE A 404 12.81 9.95 -15.48
CA ILE A 404 12.41 9.17 -16.67
C ILE A 404 13.39 9.21 -17.84
N ASP A 405 14.56 9.86 -17.71
CA ASP A 405 15.64 9.61 -18.67
C ASP A 405 16.19 8.19 -18.47
N LYS A 406 16.00 7.36 -19.51
CA LYS A 406 16.46 5.98 -19.56
C LYS A 406 17.07 5.63 -20.92
N GLN A 407 17.65 6.59 -21.65
CA GLN A 407 18.10 6.45 -23.06
C GLN A 407 18.82 5.13 -23.38
N PHE A 408 19.73 4.71 -22.50
CA PHE A 408 20.56 3.50 -22.67
C PHE A 408 20.30 2.39 -21.65
N LYS A 409 19.27 2.52 -20.79
CA LYS A 409 18.91 1.47 -19.83
C LYS A 409 18.11 0.36 -20.53
N PRO A 410 18.13 -0.89 -20.04
CA PRO A 410 17.22 -1.94 -20.50
C PRO A 410 15.74 -1.56 -20.25
N MET A 411 14.83 -2.20 -20.98
CA MET A 411 13.38 -1.97 -20.92
C MET A 411 12.67 -3.29 -20.56
N ASP A 412 13.04 -3.85 -19.42
CA ASP A 412 12.81 -5.27 -19.09
C ASP A 412 11.36 -5.61 -18.70
N ASN A 413 10.55 -4.59 -18.41
CA ASN A 413 9.18 -4.74 -17.92
C ASN A 413 8.34 -3.48 -18.21
N PHE A 414 7.01 -3.60 -18.06
CA PHE A 414 6.03 -2.51 -18.19
C PHE A 414 6.43 -1.22 -17.45
N ALA A 415 6.83 -1.34 -16.18
CA ALA A 415 7.11 -0.20 -15.31
C ALA A 415 8.45 0.51 -15.60
N ASP A 416 9.34 -0.12 -16.37
CA ASP A 416 10.51 0.57 -16.90
C ASP A 416 10.22 1.36 -18.18
N ARG A 417 9.29 0.87 -19.01
CA ARG A 417 8.82 1.52 -20.26
C ARG A 417 7.91 2.73 -19.99
N ASP A 418 6.95 2.61 -19.08
CA ASP A 418 6.05 3.72 -18.73
C ASP A 418 6.74 4.87 -17.96
N HIS A 419 7.96 4.63 -17.46
CA HIS A 419 8.88 5.61 -16.87
C HIS A 419 10.11 5.85 -17.76
N CYS A 420 9.97 5.83 -19.09
CA CYS A 420 11.02 6.17 -20.05
C CYS A 420 10.50 7.20 -21.07
N ILE A 421 10.94 8.46 -20.98
CA ILE A 421 10.50 9.51 -21.93
C ILE A 421 10.88 9.14 -23.36
N GLN A 422 12.07 8.58 -23.58
CA GLN A 422 12.50 8.14 -24.89
C GLN A 422 11.62 7.02 -25.46
N TYR A 423 11.11 6.11 -24.63
CA TYR A 423 10.22 5.04 -25.08
C TYR A 423 8.86 5.62 -25.47
N MET A 424 8.23 6.40 -24.59
CA MET A 424 6.91 7.01 -24.82
C MET A 424 6.89 7.91 -26.08
N CYS A 425 7.92 8.72 -26.28
CA CYS A 425 8.05 9.54 -27.50
C CYS A 425 8.28 8.67 -28.75
N SER A 426 9.07 7.59 -28.65
CA SER A 426 9.34 6.70 -29.79
C SER A 426 8.10 5.92 -30.23
N VAL A 427 7.29 5.44 -29.28
CA VAL A 427 6.01 4.76 -29.59
C VAL A 427 5.06 5.72 -30.32
N MET A 428 4.92 6.96 -29.84
CA MET A 428 4.10 7.97 -30.52
C MET A 428 4.62 8.30 -31.93
N LEU A 429 5.94 8.50 -32.09
CA LEU A 429 6.55 8.79 -33.40
C LEU A 429 6.45 7.63 -34.40
N VAL A 430 6.43 6.37 -33.93
CA VAL A 430 6.29 5.18 -34.79
C VAL A 430 4.83 4.92 -35.16
N PHE A 431 3.93 4.85 -34.17
CA PHE A 431 2.57 4.35 -34.37
C PHE A 431 1.51 5.46 -34.52
N GLY A 432 1.74 6.66 -33.95
CA GLY A 432 0.73 7.71 -33.86
C GLY A 432 -0.31 7.47 -32.76
N ARG A 433 0.09 6.76 -31.69
CA ARG A 433 -0.70 6.46 -30.50
C ARG A 433 0.24 6.27 -29.30
N LEU A 434 -0.33 6.26 -28.09
CA LEU A 434 0.33 5.71 -26.89
C LEU A 434 -0.73 5.16 -25.94
N GLU A 435 -0.86 3.84 -25.87
CA GLU A 435 -1.86 3.13 -25.07
C GLU A 435 -1.22 2.28 -23.96
N ALA A 436 -1.98 1.92 -22.92
CA ALA A 436 -1.45 1.12 -21.81
C ALA A 436 -0.99 -0.29 -22.23
N THR A 437 -1.51 -0.79 -23.35
CA THR A 437 -1.10 -2.01 -24.04
C THR A 437 0.30 -1.91 -24.66
N ASP A 438 0.73 -0.73 -25.10
CA ASP A 438 2.04 -0.52 -25.76
C ASP A 438 3.23 -0.74 -24.80
N TYR A 439 3.01 -0.74 -23.49
CA TYR A 439 4.03 -1.09 -22.48
C TYR A 439 4.11 -2.57 -22.15
N THR A 440 3.18 -3.41 -22.61
CA THR A 440 3.09 -4.82 -22.19
C THR A 440 4.21 -5.67 -22.76
N ASP A 441 4.73 -6.61 -21.95
CA ASP A 441 5.79 -7.53 -22.36
C ASP A 441 5.33 -8.41 -23.53
N GLY A 442 6.11 -8.42 -24.61
CA GLY A 442 5.75 -9.10 -25.87
C GLY A 442 4.79 -8.33 -26.77
N GLY A 443 4.32 -7.13 -26.39
CA GLY A 443 3.46 -6.29 -27.21
C GLY A 443 4.16 -5.72 -28.47
N GLU A 444 3.38 -5.26 -29.44
CA GLU A 444 3.86 -4.69 -30.73
C GLU A 444 4.91 -3.59 -30.51
N ALA A 445 4.61 -2.61 -29.66
CA ALA A 445 5.51 -1.51 -29.35
C ALA A 445 6.73 -1.96 -28.52
N ALA A 446 6.57 -2.93 -27.62
CA ALA A 446 7.63 -3.43 -26.75
C ALA A 446 8.65 -4.34 -27.48
N THR A 447 8.24 -4.91 -28.63
CA THR A 447 9.08 -5.77 -29.49
C THR A 447 9.57 -5.07 -30.76
N SER A 448 9.13 -3.83 -31.02
CA SER A 448 9.49 -3.07 -32.22
C SER A 448 10.95 -2.62 -32.22
N GLU A 449 11.75 -3.18 -33.12
CA GLU A 449 13.14 -2.74 -33.39
C GLU A 449 13.23 -1.25 -33.72
N LEU A 450 12.20 -0.68 -34.38
CA LEU A 450 12.18 0.74 -34.73
C LEU A 450 11.94 1.63 -33.50
N VAL A 451 11.09 1.21 -32.55
CA VAL A 451 10.93 1.89 -31.25
C VAL A 451 12.24 1.84 -30.46
N GLU A 452 12.88 0.67 -30.37
CA GLU A 452 14.13 0.49 -29.63
C GLU A 452 15.33 1.21 -30.27
N SER A 453 15.36 1.31 -31.60
CA SER A 453 16.33 2.09 -32.37
C SER A 453 16.12 3.60 -32.19
N LEU A 454 14.87 4.06 -32.27
CA LEU A 454 14.53 5.47 -32.08
C LEU A 454 14.75 5.92 -30.62
N ARG A 455 14.42 5.08 -29.63
CA ARG A 455 14.65 5.34 -28.20
C ARG A 455 16.10 5.75 -27.89
N LYS A 456 17.06 5.07 -28.52
CA LYS A 456 18.50 5.35 -28.38
C LYS A 456 18.94 6.65 -29.07
N LYS A 457 18.15 7.17 -30.03
CA LYS A 457 18.37 8.44 -30.74
C LYS A 457 17.74 9.67 -30.05
N ILE A 458 16.88 9.49 -29.05
CA ILE A 458 16.27 10.60 -28.29
C ILE A 458 17.15 10.97 -27.09
N LYS A 459 17.80 12.13 -27.16
CA LYS A 459 18.62 12.69 -26.07
C LYS A 459 17.82 13.73 -25.28
N CYS A 460 17.83 13.64 -23.95
CA CYS A 460 17.30 14.71 -23.09
C CYS A 460 18.39 15.75 -22.76
N VAL A 461 17.99 17.01 -22.61
CA VAL A 461 18.85 18.15 -22.24
C VAL A 461 18.07 19.08 -21.30
N GLU A 462 18.70 19.55 -20.22
CA GLU A 462 18.03 20.45 -19.29
C GLU A 462 17.87 21.86 -19.87
N ASP A 463 16.70 22.45 -19.69
CA ASP A 463 16.45 23.88 -19.78
C ASP A 463 16.19 24.47 -18.39
N PRO A 464 17.11 25.32 -17.86
CA PRO A 464 16.95 25.92 -16.54
C PRO A 464 15.70 26.79 -16.37
N GLN A 465 15.13 27.35 -17.44
CA GLN A 465 13.89 28.13 -17.37
C GLN A 465 12.68 27.19 -17.26
N TYR A 466 12.67 26.03 -17.95
CA TYR A 466 11.64 25.00 -17.71
C TYR A 466 11.73 24.41 -16.30
N THR A 467 12.94 24.18 -15.77
CA THR A 467 13.13 23.76 -14.36
C THR A 467 12.59 24.79 -13.37
N LYS A 468 12.77 26.08 -13.66
CA LYS A 468 12.26 27.18 -12.83
C LYS A 468 10.73 27.27 -12.87
N ASP A 469 10.13 27.23 -14.05
CA ASP A 469 8.67 27.46 -14.22
C ASP A 469 7.82 26.27 -13.73
N TYR A 470 8.40 25.06 -13.71
CA TYR A 470 7.86 23.90 -12.99
C TYR A 470 7.70 24.14 -11.48
N HIS A 471 8.64 24.89 -10.88
CA HIS A 471 8.62 25.23 -9.46
C HIS A 471 7.84 26.50 -9.13
N ASP A 472 7.60 27.41 -10.10
CA ASP A 472 6.82 28.62 -9.89
C ASP A 472 5.34 28.29 -9.56
N PRO A 473 4.82 28.64 -8.36
CA PRO A 473 3.44 28.32 -7.96
C PRO A 473 2.34 28.99 -8.80
N ALA A 474 2.67 29.97 -9.64
CA ALA A 474 1.76 30.62 -10.59
C ALA A 474 1.78 30.00 -11.99
N LEU A 475 2.82 29.24 -12.35
CA LEU A 475 2.97 28.59 -13.66
C LEU A 475 2.76 27.08 -13.57
N ARG A 476 3.61 26.37 -12.82
CA ARG A 476 3.64 24.89 -12.67
C ARG A 476 3.64 24.14 -14.01
N THR A 477 4.29 24.70 -15.02
CA THR A 477 4.38 24.11 -16.35
C THR A 477 5.24 22.83 -16.34
N ILE A 478 4.94 21.91 -17.25
CA ILE A 478 5.60 20.61 -17.36
C ILE A 478 6.21 20.55 -18.76
N SER A 479 7.16 21.46 -19.00
CA SER A 479 7.54 21.85 -20.36
C SER A 479 8.53 20.90 -21.01
N ASN A 480 8.22 20.49 -22.23
CA ASN A 480 9.13 19.76 -23.12
C ASN A 480 9.10 20.40 -24.51
N ALA A 481 10.24 20.37 -25.20
CA ALA A 481 10.33 20.72 -26.61
C ALA A 481 11.18 19.71 -27.37
N LEU A 482 10.77 19.36 -28.60
CA LEU A 482 11.47 18.38 -29.43
C LEU A 482 11.93 18.98 -30.76
N THR A 483 13.24 18.93 -30.98
CA THR A 483 13.90 19.22 -32.27
C THR A 483 14.26 17.88 -32.93
N VAL A 484 13.93 17.71 -34.21
CA VAL A 484 14.11 16.45 -34.96
C VAL A 484 14.97 16.67 -36.20
N GLU A 485 15.99 15.84 -36.35
CA GLU A 485 16.87 15.77 -37.52
C GLU A 485 16.54 14.51 -38.34
N LEU A 486 16.44 14.63 -39.66
CA LEU A 486 16.18 13.53 -40.58
C LEU A 486 17.48 13.00 -41.22
N ASN A 487 17.42 11.78 -41.77
CA ASN A 487 18.55 11.11 -42.42
C ASN A 487 19.06 11.86 -43.67
N ASP A 488 18.23 12.71 -44.28
CA ASP A 488 18.59 13.59 -45.40
C ASP A 488 19.21 14.93 -44.98
N GLY A 489 19.37 15.17 -43.67
CA GLY A 489 19.91 16.41 -43.11
C GLY A 489 18.87 17.51 -42.86
N THR A 490 17.59 17.30 -43.20
CA THR A 490 16.52 18.23 -42.83
C THR A 490 16.36 18.30 -41.31
N VAL A 491 16.39 19.49 -40.73
CA VAL A 491 15.97 19.74 -39.35
C VAL A 491 14.57 20.33 -39.36
N LEU A 492 13.66 19.75 -38.58
CA LEU A 492 12.30 20.26 -38.40
C LEU A 492 12.30 21.37 -37.33
N ASP A 493 11.47 22.40 -37.53
CA ASP A 493 11.23 23.43 -36.50
C ASP A 493 10.85 22.78 -35.16
N GLU A 494 11.44 23.28 -34.06
CA GLU A 494 11.22 22.74 -32.71
C GLU A 494 9.74 22.84 -32.31
N VAL A 495 9.18 21.72 -31.83
CA VAL A 495 7.82 21.68 -31.29
C VAL A 495 7.89 21.73 -29.77
N ALA A 496 7.55 22.89 -29.19
CA ALA A 496 7.48 23.11 -27.75
C ALA A 496 6.02 23.01 -27.25
N VAL A 497 5.81 22.33 -26.13
CA VAL A 497 4.53 22.29 -25.40
C VAL A 497 4.83 22.53 -23.92
N GLU A 498 4.38 23.66 -23.39
CA GLU A 498 4.69 24.10 -22.02
C GLU A 498 3.76 23.49 -20.98
N ALA A 499 2.45 23.48 -21.29
CA ALA A 499 1.39 22.99 -20.43
C ALA A 499 0.67 21.82 -21.11
N PRO A 500 0.70 20.60 -20.55
CA PRO A 500 -0.04 19.46 -21.11
C PRO A 500 -1.53 19.69 -21.02
N LEU A 501 -2.33 19.00 -21.85
CA LEU A 501 -3.79 19.14 -21.89
C LEU A 501 -4.46 19.14 -20.50
N GLY A 502 -4.03 18.25 -19.60
CA GLY A 502 -4.58 18.17 -18.24
C GLY A 502 -4.11 19.24 -17.23
N HIS A 503 -3.35 20.24 -17.66
CA HIS A 503 -2.93 21.37 -16.82
C HIS A 503 -4.09 22.36 -16.55
N ARG A 504 -3.97 23.18 -15.50
CA ARG A 504 -5.03 24.15 -15.14
C ARG A 504 -5.32 25.15 -16.27
N LEU A 505 -4.31 25.52 -17.05
CA LEU A 505 -4.43 26.49 -18.15
C LEU A 505 -5.23 25.96 -19.35
N ARG A 506 -5.47 24.63 -19.45
CA ARG A 506 -6.15 23.98 -20.57
C ARG A 506 -7.42 23.21 -20.15
N ARG A 507 -7.99 23.53 -18.99
CA ARG A 507 -9.14 22.81 -18.38
C ARG A 507 -10.34 22.62 -19.31
N ASP A 508 -10.74 23.66 -20.04
CA ASP A 508 -11.96 23.58 -20.86
C ASP A 508 -11.73 22.85 -22.19
N GLU A 509 -10.47 22.79 -22.66
CA GLU A 509 -10.02 21.88 -23.72
C GLU A 509 -9.97 20.42 -23.23
N ALA A 510 -9.56 20.21 -21.97
CA ALA A 510 -9.44 18.89 -21.35
C ALA A 510 -10.78 18.22 -21.03
N LYS A 511 -11.78 18.95 -20.53
CA LYS A 511 -13.06 18.41 -20.04
C LYS A 511 -13.76 17.46 -21.03
N PRO A 512 -13.91 17.79 -22.34
CA PRO A 512 -14.48 16.85 -23.32
C PRO A 512 -13.67 15.56 -23.46
N VAL A 513 -12.34 15.64 -23.37
CA VAL A 513 -11.44 14.49 -23.54
C VAL A 513 -11.40 13.63 -22.26
N ILE A 514 -11.52 14.23 -21.07
CA ILE A 514 -11.74 13.52 -19.80
C ILE A 514 -13.07 12.74 -19.86
N LEU A 515 -14.15 13.35 -20.38
CA LEU A 515 -15.43 12.67 -20.54
C LEU A 515 -15.34 11.51 -21.56
N ALA A 516 -14.59 11.69 -22.65
CA ALA A 516 -14.33 10.63 -23.63
C ALA A 516 -13.50 9.48 -23.03
N LYS A 517 -12.45 9.77 -22.25
CA LYS A 517 -11.67 8.81 -21.47
C LYS A 517 -12.56 8.02 -20.51
N TYR A 518 -13.41 8.71 -19.75
CA TYR A 518 -14.39 8.08 -18.85
C TYR A 518 -15.33 7.14 -19.62
N LYS A 519 -16.00 7.62 -20.68
CA LYS A 519 -16.89 6.80 -21.53
C LYS A 519 -16.17 5.57 -22.11
N ARG A 520 -14.94 5.73 -22.58
CA ARG A 520 -14.08 4.64 -23.09
C ARG A 520 -13.80 3.58 -22.02
N HIS A 521 -13.52 3.98 -20.78
CA HIS A 521 -13.17 3.05 -19.71
C HIS A 521 -14.40 2.38 -19.05
N LEU A 522 -15.60 2.96 -19.16
CA LEU A 522 -16.85 2.28 -18.76
C LEU A 522 -17.23 1.14 -19.74
N GLY A 523 -16.98 1.35 -21.04
CA GLY A 523 -17.48 0.48 -22.13
C GLY A 523 -17.15 -1.02 -22.02
N PRO A 524 -15.93 -1.44 -21.64
CA PRO A 524 -15.58 -2.85 -21.50
C PRO A 524 -16.29 -3.58 -20.35
N HIS A 525 -17.01 -2.86 -19.48
CA HIS A 525 -17.60 -3.38 -18.25
C HIS A 525 -19.13 -3.27 -18.20
N LEU A 526 -19.72 -2.26 -18.86
CA LEU A 526 -21.13 -1.91 -18.72
C LEU A 526 -21.82 -1.87 -20.10
N SER A 527 -23.13 -2.14 -20.15
CA SER A 527 -23.90 -2.02 -21.39
C SER A 527 -23.91 -0.56 -21.88
N GLU A 528 -23.97 -0.34 -23.20
CA GLU A 528 -23.94 1.02 -23.78
C GLU A 528 -25.02 1.95 -23.19
N SER A 529 -26.22 1.43 -22.96
CA SER A 529 -27.29 2.13 -22.23
C SER A 529 -26.85 2.61 -20.85
N ARG A 530 -26.13 1.78 -20.10
CA ARG A 530 -25.67 2.09 -18.74
C ARG A 530 -24.48 3.04 -18.74
N VAL A 531 -23.58 2.90 -19.71
CA VAL A 531 -22.51 3.86 -19.97
C VAL A 531 -23.11 5.25 -20.25
N GLN A 532 -24.18 5.31 -21.05
CA GLN A 532 -24.84 6.57 -21.39
C GLN A 532 -25.56 7.20 -20.18
N GLU A 533 -26.31 6.44 -19.38
CA GLU A 533 -26.90 6.93 -18.12
C GLU A 533 -25.86 7.52 -17.15
N LEU A 534 -24.68 6.90 -17.04
CA LEU A 534 -23.58 7.36 -16.19
C LEU A 534 -22.91 8.62 -16.74
N VAL A 535 -22.75 8.70 -18.06
CA VAL A 535 -22.23 9.90 -18.75
C VAL A 535 -23.21 11.09 -18.63
N GLU A 536 -24.51 10.85 -18.65
CA GLU A 536 -25.54 11.88 -18.41
C GLU A 536 -25.59 12.31 -16.94
N LEU A 537 -25.59 11.35 -16.00
CA LEU A 537 -25.47 11.63 -14.56
C LEU A 537 -24.21 12.43 -14.21
N SER A 538 -23.09 12.17 -14.90
CA SER A 538 -21.83 12.88 -14.67
C SER A 538 -21.85 14.36 -15.10
N GLN A 539 -22.78 14.74 -15.98
CA GLN A 539 -22.96 16.11 -16.45
C GLN A 539 -24.03 16.87 -15.64
N ASP A 540 -25.04 16.17 -15.10
CA ASP A 540 -25.98 16.75 -14.15
C ASP A 540 -25.35 16.91 -12.76
N ARG A 541 -24.65 18.03 -12.58
CA ARG A 541 -24.09 18.44 -11.28
C ARG A 541 -25.09 18.31 -10.14
N SER A 542 -26.32 18.79 -10.31
CA SER A 542 -27.25 18.91 -9.18
C SER A 542 -27.66 17.53 -8.69
N LYS A 543 -27.96 16.62 -9.63
CA LYS A 543 -28.30 15.22 -9.35
C LYS A 543 -27.11 14.44 -8.81
N LEU A 544 -25.90 14.65 -9.35
CA LEU A 544 -24.69 14.01 -8.86
C LEU A 544 -24.34 14.49 -7.44
N ASP A 545 -24.19 15.80 -7.21
CA ASP A 545 -23.82 16.39 -5.91
C ASP A 545 -24.77 15.89 -4.79
N THR A 546 -26.07 15.66 -5.07
CA THR A 546 -27.06 15.16 -4.11
C THR A 546 -27.24 13.64 -4.02
N MET A 547 -26.64 12.84 -4.90
CA MET A 547 -26.80 11.37 -4.89
C MET A 547 -26.26 10.77 -3.58
N SER A 548 -26.97 9.79 -3.01
CA SER A 548 -26.51 9.02 -1.85
C SER A 548 -25.31 8.15 -2.24
N VAL A 549 -24.20 8.21 -1.50
CA VAL A 549 -22.93 7.60 -1.95
C VAL A 549 -23.08 6.13 -2.32
N ASP A 550 -23.81 5.34 -1.53
CA ASP A 550 -24.02 3.90 -1.72
C ASP A 550 -24.74 3.51 -3.02
N GLU A 551 -25.39 4.45 -3.69
CA GLU A 551 -25.98 4.26 -5.02
C GLU A 551 -24.90 4.30 -6.12
N PHE A 552 -23.81 5.04 -5.94
CA PHE A 552 -22.82 5.30 -6.99
C PHE A 552 -21.83 4.13 -7.24
N PRO A 553 -21.23 3.45 -6.22
CA PRO A 553 -20.53 2.18 -6.44
C PRO A 553 -21.48 1.05 -6.87
N SER A 554 -22.76 1.08 -6.43
CA SER A 554 -23.78 0.14 -6.94
C SER A 554 -24.06 0.37 -8.43
N ALA A 555 -24.10 1.63 -8.86
CA ALA A 555 -24.35 2.06 -10.23
C ALA A 555 -23.24 1.69 -11.22
N LEU A 556 -22.03 1.41 -10.71
CA LEU A 556 -20.82 1.03 -11.44
C LEU A 556 -20.50 -0.48 -11.36
N ARG A 557 -21.41 -1.31 -10.84
CA ARG A 557 -21.22 -2.76 -10.83
C ARG A 557 -21.56 -3.40 -12.18
N LEU A 558 -20.84 -4.46 -12.51
CA LEU A 558 -21.29 -5.44 -13.49
C LEU A 558 -22.67 -5.97 -13.04
N PRO A 559 -23.63 -6.21 -13.97
CA PRO A 559 -24.75 -7.07 -13.65
C PRO A 559 -24.21 -8.45 -13.21
N LEU A 560 -24.87 -9.08 -12.24
CA LEU A 560 -24.55 -10.47 -11.89
C LEU A 560 -24.62 -11.32 -13.17
N PRO A 561 -23.69 -12.28 -13.37
CA PRO A 561 -23.59 -13.01 -14.63
C PRO A 561 -24.89 -13.76 -14.90
N TRP A 562 -25.66 -13.26 -15.87
CA TRP A 562 -26.82 -13.96 -16.41
C TRP A 562 -26.33 -15.32 -16.92
N THR A 563 -26.92 -16.39 -16.38
CA THR A 563 -26.65 -17.76 -16.85
C THR A 563 -26.84 -17.83 -18.35
N ARG A 564 -25.85 -18.39 -19.06
CA ARG A 564 -25.79 -18.44 -20.53
C ARG A 564 -27.15 -18.82 -21.12
N TYR A 565 -27.80 -17.87 -21.79
CA TYR A 565 -28.88 -18.19 -22.73
C TYR A 565 -28.25 -18.81 -23.98
N SER A 566 -28.58 -20.07 -24.26
CA SER A 566 -28.31 -20.68 -25.56
C SER A 566 -29.14 -19.99 -26.64
N ALA A 567 -28.50 -19.58 -27.74
CA ALA A 567 -29.09 -18.73 -28.76
C ALA A 567 -30.04 -19.47 -29.73
N THR A 568 -31.12 -20.05 -29.21
CA THR A 568 -32.22 -20.64 -29.99
C THR A 568 -33.57 -20.44 -29.30
N ASP A 569 -34.10 -19.22 -29.32
CA ASP A 569 -35.45 -18.99 -29.89
C ASP A 569 -35.73 -17.51 -30.18
N ARG A 570 -36.76 -17.23 -30.99
CA ARG A 570 -37.33 -15.87 -31.16
C ARG A 570 -38.85 -15.89 -30.95
N HIS A 571 -39.38 -14.73 -30.57
CA HIS A 571 -40.79 -14.42 -30.34
C HIS A 571 -41.41 -14.97 -29.04
N THR A 572 -41.39 -14.14 -28.00
CA THR A 572 -42.63 -13.71 -27.31
C THR A 572 -42.35 -12.44 -26.50
N SER A 573 -43.40 -11.65 -26.22
CA SER A 573 -43.31 -10.46 -25.37
C SER A 573 -43.38 -10.86 -23.88
N PRO A 574 -42.69 -10.15 -22.97
CA PRO A 574 -42.57 -10.59 -21.58
C PRO A 574 -43.85 -10.36 -20.75
N PRO A 575 -44.31 -11.35 -19.96
CA PRO A 575 -45.22 -11.11 -18.84
C PRO A 575 -44.47 -10.51 -17.64
N ALA A 576 -45.21 -9.95 -16.67
CA ALA A 576 -44.63 -9.28 -15.51
C ALA A 576 -43.82 -10.22 -14.60
N VAL A 577 -42.66 -9.75 -14.13
CA VAL A 577 -41.76 -10.53 -13.25
C VAL A 577 -42.25 -10.44 -11.80
N THR A 578 -42.82 -11.53 -11.29
CA THR A 578 -43.00 -11.74 -9.85
C THR A 578 -41.67 -12.12 -9.19
N MET A 579 -41.40 -11.55 -8.01
CA MET A 579 -40.17 -11.89 -7.27
C MET A 579 -40.20 -13.36 -6.82
N VAL A 580 -39.08 -14.05 -7.00
CA VAL A 580 -38.86 -15.40 -6.48
C VAL A 580 -38.42 -15.32 -5.02
N SER A 581 -39.03 -16.10 -4.12
CA SER A 581 -38.65 -16.11 -2.70
C SER A 581 -37.29 -16.78 -2.48
N ALA A 582 -36.58 -16.34 -1.44
CA ALA A 582 -35.22 -16.80 -1.12
C ALA A 582 -35.13 -18.32 -0.92
N ASP A 583 -36.20 -18.94 -0.39
CA ASP A 583 -36.28 -20.39 -0.17
C ASP A 583 -36.06 -21.20 -1.46
N ARG A 584 -36.56 -20.70 -2.60
CA ARG A 584 -36.41 -21.38 -3.89
C ARG A 584 -34.97 -21.30 -4.39
N GLN A 585 -34.27 -20.20 -4.14
CA GLN A 585 -32.85 -20.09 -4.45
C GLN A 585 -32.02 -21.02 -3.57
N LEU A 586 -32.32 -21.08 -2.26
CA LEU A 586 -31.66 -22.00 -1.33
C LEU A 586 -31.82 -23.47 -1.78
N ILE A 587 -33.02 -23.90 -2.16
CA ILE A 587 -33.27 -25.25 -2.70
C ILE A 587 -32.43 -25.51 -3.97
N MET A 588 -32.33 -24.54 -4.88
CA MET A 588 -31.51 -24.68 -6.10
C MET A 588 -30.01 -24.80 -5.79
N GLU A 589 -29.52 -24.11 -4.77
CA GLU A 589 -28.11 -24.15 -4.33
C GLU A 589 -27.79 -25.44 -3.55
N THR A 590 -28.70 -25.92 -2.70
CA THR A 590 -28.59 -27.22 -2.03
C THR A 590 -28.58 -28.37 -3.04
N ASN A 591 -29.55 -28.43 -3.96
CA ASN A 591 -29.61 -29.50 -4.98
C ASN A 591 -28.36 -29.49 -5.89
N ARG A 592 -27.85 -28.31 -6.27
CA ARG A 592 -26.59 -28.19 -7.03
C ARG A 592 -25.41 -28.77 -6.25
N SER A 593 -25.32 -28.47 -4.96
CA SER A 593 -24.24 -28.98 -4.09
C SER A 593 -24.28 -30.50 -3.96
N LEU A 594 -25.49 -31.08 -3.83
CA LEU A 594 -25.68 -32.54 -3.79
C LEU A 594 -25.22 -33.22 -5.09
N ARG A 595 -25.53 -32.65 -6.27
CA ARG A 595 -25.05 -33.18 -7.56
C ARG A 595 -23.53 -33.15 -7.67
N ASN A 596 -22.90 -32.05 -7.29
CA ASN A 596 -21.44 -31.93 -7.32
C ASN A 596 -20.77 -33.00 -6.43
N ILE A 597 -21.30 -33.26 -5.23
CA ILE A 597 -20.78 -34.30 -4.33
C ILE A 597 -20.87 -35.70 -4.98
N LYS A 598 -21.97 -36.00 -5.70
CA LYS A 598 -22.12 -37.27 -6.42
C LYS A 598 -21.08 -37.42 -7.52
N THR A 599 -20.87 -36.40 -8.35
CA THR A 599 -19.88 -36.46 -9.44
C THR A 599 -18.43 -36.58 -8.95
N GLU A 600 -18.07 -35.97 -7.81
CA GLU A 600 -16.75 -36.18 -7.21
C GLU A 600 -16.61 -37.60 -6.62
N LEU A 601 -17.66 -38.18 -6.02
CA LEU A 601 -17.67 -39.57 -5.56
C LEU A 601 -17.55 -40.57 -6.73
N GLU A 602 -18.29 -40.34 -7.82
CA GLU A 602 -18.20 -41.11 -9.06
C GLU A 602 -16.76 -41.08 -9.59
N SER A 603 -16.13 -39.89 -9.62
CA SER A 603 -14.76 -39.75 -10.09
C SER A 603 -13.69 -40.24 -9.10
N LEU A 604 -14.02 -40.51 -7.83
CA LEU A 604 -13.14 -41.21 -6.87
C LEU A 604 -13.23 -42.73 -7.05
N LEU A 605 -14.41 -43.25 -7.39
CA LEU A 605 -14.63 -44.65 -7.76
C LEU A 605 -13.92 -44.99 -9.08
N GLU A 606 -14.07 -44.17 -10.13
CA GLU A 606 -13.35 -44.33 -11.41
C GLU A 606 -11.81 -44.38 -11.24
N LYS A 607 -11.27 -43.64 -10.27
CA LYS A 607 -9.84 -43.58 -9.96
C LYS A 607 -9.38 -44.70 -9.02
N GLY A 608 -10.27 -45.57 -8.55
CA GLY A 608 -9.96 -46.64 -7.60
C GLY A 608 -9.54 -46.15 -6.21
N VAL A 609 -9.92 -44.91 -5.83
CA VAL A 609 -9.60 -44.31 -4.52
C VAL A 609 -10.60 -44.77 -3.45
N ILE A 610 -11.82 -45.09 -3.86
CA ILE A 610 -12.84 -45.80 -3.08
C ILE A 610 -13.34 -47.00 -3.89
N ASP A 611 -13.79 -48.05 -3.20
CA ASP A 611 -14.47 -49.18 -3.83
C ASP A 611 -15.99 -48.93 -3.98
N GLU A 612 -16.64 -49.80 -4.75
CA GLU A 612 -18.06 -49.72 -5.09
C GLU A 612 -18.97 -49.79 -3.85
N SER A 613 -18.57 -50.51 -2.79
CA SER A 613 -19.34 -50.62 -1.55
C SER A 613 -19.23 -49.37 -0.67
N VAL A 614 -18.09 -48.68 -0.71
CA VAL A 614 -17.89 -47.37 -0.07
C VAL A 614 -18.63 -46.27 -0.84
N PHE A 615 -18.59 -46.33 -2.18
CA PHE A 615 -19.39 -45.45 -3.03
C PHE A 615 -20.89 -45.59 -2.73
N ASP A 616 -21.44 -46.80 -2.75
CA ASP A 616 -22.86 -47.04 -2.49
C ASP A 616 -23.29 -46.60 -1.07
N GLN A 617 -22.49 -46.88 -0.04
CA GLN A 617 -22.78 -46.44 1.33
C GLN A 617 -22.85 -44.91 1.44
N ILE A 618 -21.87 -44.19 0.87
CA ILE A 618 -21.86 -42.73 0.91
C ILE A 618 -23.00 -42.17 0.04
N HIS A 619 -23.18 -42.69 -1.18
CA HIS A 619 -24.21 -42.24 -2.11
C HIS A 619 -25.63 -42.45 -1.57
N ALA A 620 -25.89 -43.56 -0.88
CA ALA A 620 -27.16 -43.84 -0.20
C ALA A 620 -27.38 -42.98 1.06
N SER A 621 -26.30 -42.47 1.68
CA SER A 621 -26.39 -41.55 2.83
C SER A 621 -26.71 -40.09 2.44
N LEU A 622 -26.55 -39.72 1.17
CA LEU A 622 -26.85 -38.37 0.69
C LEU A 622 -28.38 -38.13 0.65
N PRO A 623 -28.87 -36.98 1.14
CA PRO A 623 -30.28 -36.66 1.06
C PRO A 623 -30.73 -36.47 -0.39
N GLN A 624 -32.00 -36.82 -0.65
CA GLN A 624 -32.60 -36.65 -1.98
C GLN A 624 -32.85 -35.17 -2.31
N GLU A 625 -32.79 -34.84 -3.60
CA GLU A 625 -33.03 -33.47 -4.07
C GLU A 625 -34.46 -33.00 -3.75
N SER A 626 -34.57 -31.77 -3.23
CA SER A 626 -35.87 -31.20 -2.89
C SER A 626 -36.59 -30.64 -4.13
N PRO A 627 -37.88 -30.94 -4.35
CA PRO A 627 -38.60 -30.52 -5.55
C PRO A 627 -38.84 -29.00 -5.59
N LEU A 628 -38.61 -28.39 -6.75
CA LEU A 628 -38.73 -26.94 -6.98
C LEU A 628 -40.17 -26.41 -7.15
N SER A 629 -41.17 -27.27 -6.88
CA SER A 629 -42.60 -27.03 -7.08
C SER A 629 -43.41 -27.66 -5.94
N GLY A 630 -43.66 -26.89 -4.88
CA GLY A 630 -44.52 -27.28 -3.76
C GLY A 630 -44.88 -26.05 -2.90
N PRO A 631 -46.04 -26.03 -2.22
CA PRO A 631 -46.45 -24.91 -1.37
C PRO A 631 -45.60 -24.84 -0.08
N LEU A 632 -45.41 -23.62 0.44
CA LEU A 632 -44.64 -23.36 1.66
C LEU A 632 -45.25 -24.10 2.87
N ARG A 633 -44.39 -24.68 3.72
CA ARG A 633 -44.76 -25.13 5.07
C ARG A 633 -44.61 -23.98 6.06
N THR A 634 -45.71 -23.38 6.49
CA THR A 634 -45.74 -22.49 7.66
C THR A 634 -45.86 -23.30 8.95
N THR A 635 -45.07 -22.97 9.97
CA THR A 635 -45.04 -23.67 11.26
C THR A 635 -45.96 -23.00 12.29
N ALA A 636 -47.12 -23.62 12.57
CA ALA A 636 -48.00 -23.20 13.66
C ALA A 636 -48.75 -24.38 14.34
N SER A 637 -48.65 -24.38 15.67
CA SER A 637 -49.37 -25.11 16.73
C SER A 637 -50.66 -25.95 16.47
N THR A 638 -50.58 -27.22 16.92
CA THR A 638 -51.51 -27.94 17.85
C THR A 638 -52.96 -28.38 17.50
N THR A 639 -53.23 -29.65 17.87
CA THR A 639 -54.45 -30.26 18.49
C THR A 639 -55.68 -30.72 17.66
N ALA A 640 -56.33 -31.77 18.20
CA ALA A 640 -57.52 -32.55 17.76
C ALA A 640 -57.36 -33.42 16.48
N ALA A 641 -57.69 -34.71 16.37
CA ALA A 641 -58.66 -35.65 17.03
C ALA A 641 -60.09 -35.58 16.44
N ALA A 642 -60.80 -36.67 16.09
CA ALA A 642 -60.52 -38.13 16.16
C ALA A 642 -61.49 -38.96 15.26
N ARG A 643 -61.44 -40.32 15.38
CA ARG A 643 -62.37 -41.38 14.89
C ARG A 643 -62.07 -41.95 13.48
N GLU A 644 -62.28 -43.25 13.19
CA GLU A 644 -62.84 -44.37 13.99
C GLU A 644 -62.18 -45.75 13.65
N SER A 645 -62.48 -46.82 14.42
CA SER A 645 -61.77 -48.14 14.46
C SER A 645 -62.71 -49.32 14.03
N PRO A 646 -62.44 -50.66 14.20
CA PRO A 646 -61.27 -51.47 14.67
C PRO A 646 -60.76 -52.44 13.55
N ALA A 647 -60.17 -53.65 13.67
CA ALA A 647 -59.79 -54.64 14.74
C ALA A 647 -58.55 -55.47 14.24
N ALA A 648 -57.70 -56.21 15.00
CA ALA A 648 -57.80 -57.31 15.99
C ALA A 648 -57.87 -58.75 15.38
N PRO A 649 -57.26 -59.83 15.98
CA PRO A 649 -56.79 -59.95 17.37
C PRO A 649 -55.42 -60.64 17.68
N ALA A 650 -54.82 -60.29 18.85
CA ALA A 650 -53.98 -61.08 19.79
C ALA A 650 -52.60 -61.67 19.33
N THR A 651 -51.60 -62.03 20.17
CA THR A 651 -51.42 -62.22 21.66
C THR A 651 -49.98 -61.89 22.15
N ASN A 652 -49.82 -61.39 23.40
CA ASN A 652 -48.72 -61.62 24.40
C ASN A 652 -47.23 -61.20 24.07
N ASP A 653 -46.31 -60.89 25.02
CA ASP A 653 -46.36 -60.80 26.51
C ASP A 653 -45.28 -59.87 27.18
N VAL A 654 -45.52 -59.56 28.47
CA VAL A 654 -44.70 -59.08 29.64
C VAL A 654 -43.14 -59.22 29.55
N SER A 655 -42.20 -58.33 29.97
CA SER A 655 -41.99 -57.19 30.94
C SER A 655 -41.29 -57.52 32.30
N SER A 656 -40.32 -56.71 32.77
CA SER A 656 -39.91 -56.53 34.22
C SER A 656 -38.78 -55.48 34.45
N SER A 657 -38.50 -55.10 35.71
CA SER A 657 -37.56 -54.05 36.22
C SER A 657 -37.08 -54.45 37.67
N PRO A 658 -36.44 -53.66 38.60
CA PRO A 658 -36.16 -52.20 38.69
C PRO A 658 -34.72 -51.89 39.32
N PRO A 659 -34.41 -50.92 40.26
CA PRO A 659 -33.03 -50.41 40.57
C PRO A 659 -32.60 -50.64 42.07
N PRO A 660 -31.86 -49.79 42.87
CA PRO A 660 -31.02 -48.57 42.66
C PRO A 660 -29.68 -48.45 43.51
N THR A 661 -29.04 -47.26 43.42
CA THR A 661 -28.22 -46.51 44.45
C THR A 661 -26.71 -46.79 44.75
N GLN A 662 -25.92 -45.71 44.60
CA GLN A 662 -24.72 -45.22 45.33
C GLN A 662 -23.67 -46.16 45.98
N GLN A 663 -22.38 -45.94 45.65
CA GLN A 663 -21.31 -45.62 46.64
C GLN A 663 -20.01 -45.04 46.03
N MET A 664 -19.45 -44.04 46.74
CA MET A 664 -18.04 -43.83 47.19
C MET A 664 -16.85 -44.42 46.39
N GLN A 665 -15.84 -43.65 45.95
CA GLN A 665 -14.82 -42.82 46.64
C GLN A 665 -13.50 -43.56 46.98
N ASN A 666 -12.38 -42.93 46.58
CA ASN A 666 -10.99 -43.03 47.08
C ASN A 666 -10.34 -44.39 47.35
N LEU A 667 -9.20 -44.62 46.70
CA LEU A 667 -7.91 -44.86 47.36
C LEU A 667 -6.74 -44.49 46.41
N GLY A 668 -5.52 -44.35 46.93
CA GLY A 668 -4.31 -44.01 46.17
C GLY A 668 -3.03 -44.18 47.01
N ILE A 669 -1.98 -43.39 46.69
CA ILE A 669 -0.68 -43.25 47.39
C ILE A 669 0.49 -44.14 46.88
N ASN A 670 1.42 -43.46 46.19
CA ASN A 670 2.90 -43.53 46.22
C ASN A 670 3.70 -44.72 46.84
N GLN A 671 4.74 -45.13 46.07
CA GLN A 671 6.12 -45.43 46.51
C GLN A 671 6.42 -46.70 47.36
N PRO A 672 7.71 -47.09 47.56
CA PRO A 672 8.83 -47.15 46.60
C PRO A 672 9.72 -48.42 46.74
N GLN A 673 10.46 -48.85 45.69
CA GLN A 673 11.74 -49.60 45.89
C GLN A 673 12.63 -49.77 44.63
N GLN A 674 13.93 -49.92 44.90
CA GLN A 674 15.05 -50.41 44.05
C GLN A 674 15.74 -51.55 44.87
N PRO A 675 16.59 -52.47 44.33
CA PRO A 675 17.58 -52.21 43.26
C PRO A 675 17.96 -53.36 42.25
N ALA A 676 18.67 -52.95 41.19
CA ALA A 676 19.79 -53.58 40.46
C ALA A 676 19.81 -55.07 39.95
N ALA A 677 20.27 -55.21 38.69
CA ALA A 677 20.97 -56.35 38.04
C ALA A 677 20.18 -57.66 37.73
N SER A 678 20.42 -58.39 36.63
CA SER A 678 21.19 -58.13 35.38
C SER A 678 20.80 -59.08 34.22
N HIS A 679 21.29 -58.78 33.01
CA HIS A 679 21.40 -59.62 31.77
C HIS A 679 20.44 -59.39 30.58
N SER A 680 20.98 -58.65 29.59
CA SER A 680 21.15 -59.01 28.17
C SER A 680 19.92 -59.26 27.25
N PRO A 681 19.67 -58.38 26.25
CA PRO A 681 18.66 -58.58 25.20
C PRO A 681 19.18 -59.39 23.97
N VAL A 682 18.25 -59.69 23.05
CA VAL A 682 18.42 -60.59 21.89
C VAL A 682 19.10 -59.90 20.68
N PRO A 683 19.97 -60.58 19.88
CA PRO A 683 20.59 -60.02 18.68
C PRO A 683 19.71 -60.10 17.42
N GLY A 684 19.98 -59.22 16.44
CA GLY A 684 19.40 -59.30 15.08
C GLY A 684 20.16 -60.25 14.13
N PRO A 685 19.55 -60.67 13.01
CA PRO A 685 20.16 -61.58 12.02
C PRO A 685 21.26 -60.89 11.16
N PRO A 686 22.17 -61.68 10.53
CA PRO A 686 23.51 -61.21 10.17
C PRO A 686 23.73 -60.80 8.70
N SER A 687 24.92 -60.25 8.44
CA SER A 687 25.45 -59.79 7.14
C SER A 687 25.95 -60.92 6.22
N TYR A 688 26.14 -60.59 4.93
CA TYR A 688 26.95 -61.36 3.99
C TYR A 688 27.88 -60.46 3.16
N ASP A 689 29.14 -60.37 3.55
CA ASP A 689 30.24 -59.98 2.66
C ASP A 689 30.78 -61.25 1.98
N ALA A 690 30.64 -61.36 0.65
CA ALA A 690 31.15 -62.48 -0.14
C ALA A 690 31.34 -62.11 -1.63
N THR A 691 32.55 -61.68 -2.00
CA THR A 691 33.03 -61.55 -3.40
C THR A 691 33.62 -62.88 -3.91
N PRO A 692 33.71 -63.17 -5.24
CA PRO A 692 33.71 -62.24 -6.37
C PRO A 692 32.73 -62.59 -7.53
N ALA A 693 32.83 -61.86 -8.65
CA ALA A 693 31.83 -61.82 -9.74
C ALA A 693 32.33 -62.38 -11.09
N PRO A 694 31.41 -62.58 -12.05
CA PRO A 694 31.70 -62.38 -13.48
C PRO A 694 30.72 -61.39 -14.19
N GLN A 695 31.22 -60.17 -14.42
CA GLN A 695 30.93 -59.19 -15.49
C GLN A 695 29.56 -59.13 -16.20
N VAL A 696 28.93 -57.94 -16.10
CA VAL A 696 28.08 -57.28 -17.12
C VAL A 696 28.56 -55.80 -17.19
N PRO A 697 28.65 -55.13 -18.36
CA PRO A 697 29.53 -53.95 -18.51
C PRO A 697 29.03 -52.63 -17.91
N SER A 698 29.99 -51.76 -17.56
CA SER A 698 29.79 -50.44 -16.93
C SER A 698 29.54 -49.31 -17.94
N ARG A 699 28.47 -48.52 -17.70
CA ARG A 699 28.19 -47.11 -18.07
C ARG A 699 26.87 -46.72 -17.35
N THR A 700 26.58 -45.48 -16.90
CA THR A 700 27.28 -44.18 -16.92
C THR A 700 26.80 -43.37 -15.69
N GLY A 701 27.53 -42.31 -15.30
CA GLY A 701 27.08 -41.41 -14.21
C GLY A 701 25.87 -40.52 -14.57
N LYS A 702 25.31 -39.83 -13.57
CA LYS A 702 24.24 -38.83 -13.75
C LYS A 702 24.73 -37.72 -14.71
N PRO A 703 23.89 -37.24 -15.66
CA PRO A 703 24.25 -36.09 -16.47
C PRO A 703 24.38 -34.82 -15.60
N ALA A 704 25.19 -33.87 -16.04
CA ALA A 704 25.19 -32.53 -15.48
C ALA A 704 24.09 -31.70 -16.19
N LEU A 705 23.31 -30.95 -15.43
CA LEU A 705 22.38 -29.95 -15.96
C LEU A 705 23.06 -28.57 -16.03
N ALA A 706 23.93 -28.28 -15.07
CA ALA A 706 24.69 -27.04 -14.98
C ALA A 706 25.97 -27.22 -14.18
N HIS A 707 26.91 -26.31 -14.39
CA HIS A 707 28.09 -26.10 -13.56
C HIS A 707 27.96 -24.74 -12.87
N ALA A 708 28.07 -24.73 -11.55
CA ALA A 708 27.92 -23.54 -10.72
C ALA A 708 29.13 -23.34 -9.79
N ARG A 709 29.30 -22.10 -9.29
CA ARG A 709 30.30 -21.75 -8.27
C ARG A 709 29.62 -21.13 -7.05
N ALA A 710 30.05 -21.53 -5.86
CA ALA A 710 29.56 -21.03 -4.60
C ALA A 710 29.88 -19.52 -4.41
N LEU A 711 28.85 -18.70 -4.19
CA LEU A 711 29.00 -17.28 -3.82
C LEU A 711 29.32 -17.10 -2.34
N TYR A 712 28.83 -18.02 -1.52
CA TYR A 712 28.97 -18.03 -0.06
C TYR A 712 29.28 -19.44 0.44
N ARG A 713 29.82 -19.54 1.66
CA ARG A 713 29.98 -20.81 2.36
C ARG A 713 28.61 -21.38 2.74
N TYR A 714 28.39 -22.66 2.51
CA TYR A 714 27.24 -23.42 3.00
C TYR A 714 27.72 -24.60 3.85
N VAL A 715 27.14 -24.75 5.04
CA VAL A 715 27.45 -25.84 5.98
C VAL A 715 26.19 -26.67 6.14
N ALA A 716 26.27 -27.95 5.77
CA ALA A 716 25.18 -28.90 5.84
C ALA A 716 24.64 -29.05 7.27
N SER A 717 23.33 -28.86 7.45
CA SER A 717 22.63 -29.13 8.72
C SER A 717 21.97 -30.51 8.80
N ASP A 718 21.91 -31.22 7.67
CA ASP A 718 21.35 -32.58 7.52
C ASP A 718 22.33 -33.45 6.71
N SER A 719 22.26 -34.77 6.85
CA SER A 719 23.12 -35.72 6.12
C SER A 719 22.82 -35.83 4.62
N ARG A 720 21.77 -35.13 4.17
CA ARG A 720 21.33 -35.03 2.77
C ARG A 720 21.86 -33.78 2.05
N ASP A 721 22.46 -32.85 2.80
CA ASP A 721 22.96 -31.57 2.29
C ASP A 721 24.45 -31.66 1.91
N VAL A 722 24.86 -30.95 0.84
CA VAL A 722 26.28 -30.86 0.45
C VAL A 722 26.93 -29.60 1.03
N SER A 723 28.01 -29.76 1.80
CA SER A 723 28.80 -28.63 2.31
C SER A 723 29.76 -28.09 1.25
N PHE A 724 29.93 -26.76 1.21
CA PHE A 724 30.88 -26.10 0.32
C PHE A 724 31.41 -24.78 0.90
N GLU A 725 32.64 -24.47 0.53
CA GLU A 725 33.27 -23.19 0.81
C GLU A 725 32.96 -22.18 -0.30
N LYS A 726 33.18 -20.89 -0.02
CA LYS A 726 33.06 -19.87 -1.07
C LYS A 726 34.03 -20.18 -2.22
N ASP A 727 33.56 -19.95 -3.44
CA ASP A 727 34.26 -20.16 -4.71
C ASP A 727 34.54 -21.64 -5.06
N ASP A 728 34.00 -22.61 -4.30
CA ASP A 728 33.91 -24.03 -4.71
C ASP A 728 33.07 -24.21 -5.98
N LYS A 729 33.44 -25.18 -6.82
CA LYS A 729 32.66 -25.58 -8.00
C LYS A 729 31.73 -26.76 -7.68
N ILE A 730 30.52 -26.69 -8.22
CA ILE A 730 29.43 -27.64 -7.96
C ILE A 730 28.82 -28.05 -9.30
N ILE A 731 28.74 -29.36 -9.55
CA ILE A 731 28.04 -29.93 -10.71
C ILE A 731 26.59 -30.16 -10.28
N VAL A 732 25.63 -29.53 -10.95
CA VAL A 732 24.21 -29.67 -10.65
C VAL A 732 23.64 -30.83 -11.45
N HIS A 733 22.98 -31.78 -10.77
CA HIS A 733 22.39 -32.97 -11.38
C HIS A 733 20.86 -32.91 -11.46
N GLU A 734 20.19 -32.19 -10.55
CA GLU A 734 18.72 -32.09 -10.53
C GLU A 734 18.24 -30.76 -9.92
N TYR A 735 17.19 -30.17 -10.51
CA TYR A 735 16.49 -29.01 -9.97
C TYR A 735 15.25 -29.47 -9.20
N MET A 736 15.36 -29.73 -7.90
CA MET A 736 14.27 -30.31 -7.10
C MET A 736 13.09 -29.36 -6.93
N ASN A 737 13.36 -28.05 -6.80
CA ASN A 737 12.39 -26.96 -6.87
C ASN A 737 13.12 -25.64 -7.20
N GLN A 738 12.43 -24.50 -7.07
CA GLN A 738 12.99 -23.18 -7.39
C GLN A 738 14.12 -22.76 -6.42
N ASP A 739 14.05 -23.18 -5.16
CA ASP A 739 14.98 -22.77 -4.10
C ASP A 739 16.07 -23.81 -3.81
N TRP A 740 15.81 -25.11 -4.04
CA TRP A 740 16.71 -26.21 -3.68
C TRP A 740 17.09 -27.08 -4.87
N TRP A 741 18.40 -27.27 -5.07
CA TRP A 741 19.01 -28.04 -6.16
C TRP A 741 19.85 -29.19 -5.58
N MET A 742 20.02 -30.27 -6.34
CA MET A 742 20.88 -31.43 -6.02
C MET A 742 22.15 -31.38 -6.88
N GLY A 743 23.31 -31.61 -6.27
CA GLY A 743 24.57 -31.62 -7.01
C GLY A 743 25.78 -32.07 -6.19
N GLN A 744 26.92 -32.20 -6.88
CA GLN A 744 28.18 -32.66 -6.32
C GLN A 744 29.20 -31.51 -6.22
N ASN A 745 29.76 -31.27 -5.03
CA ASN A 745 30.90 -30.36 -4.85
C ASN A 745 32.16 -31.03 -5.41
N THR A 746 32.80 -30.44 -6.43
CA THR A 746 33.95 -31.07 -7.09
C THR A 746 35.18 -31.18 -6.20
N ARG A 747 35.30 -30.34 -5.16
CA ARG A 747 36.43 -30.35 -4.22
C ARG A 747 36.30 -31.44 -3.16
N THR A 748 35.10 -31.65 -2.61
CA THR A 748 34.86 -32.66 -1.55
C THR A 748 34.36 -34.00 -2.10
N GLN A 749 33.94 -34.04 -3.38
CA GLN A 749 33.27 -35.16 -4.04
C GLN A 749 31.95 -35.60 -3.36
N GLN A 750 31.44 -34.82 -2.40
CA GLN A 750 30.16 -35.06 -1.75
C GLN A 750 29.01 -34.62 -2.68
N GLU A 751 27.99 -35.46 -2.81
CA GLU A 751 26.72 -35.15 -3.47
C GLU A 751 25.64 -34.89 -2.41
N GLY A 752 24.77 -33.90 -2.64
CA GLY A 752 23.69 -33.55 -1.73
C GLY A 752 22.90 -32.34 -2.21
N ILE A 753 21.89 -31.95 -1.42
CA ILE A 753 21.04 -30.79 -1.71
C ILE A 753 21.65 -29.49 -1.18
N PHE A 754 21.30 -28.37 -1.83
CA PHE A 754 21.73 -27.04 -1.40
C PHE A 754 20.80 -25.93 -1.92
N PRO A 755 20.76 -24.75 -1.25
CA PRO A 755 19.97 -23.61 -1.69
C PRO A 755 20.58 -22.91 -2.92
N ARG A 756 19.75 -22.71 -3.96
CA ARG A 756 20.11 -22.05 -5.23
C ARG A 756 20.63 -20.61 -5.05
N SER A 757 20.21 -19.92 -4.01
CA SER A 757 20.67 -18.56 -3.68
C SER A 757 22.15 -18.48 -3.25
N TYR A 758 22.78 -19.61 -2.92
CA TYR A 758 24.19 -19.67 -2.50
C TYR A 758 25.18 -19.86 -3.66
N VAL A 759 24.70 -20.03 -4.90
CA VAL A 759 25.54 -20.30 -6.07
C VAL A 759 25.27 -19.35 -7.25
N LEU A 760 26.30 -19.14 -8.06
CA LEU A 760 26.21 -18.54 -9.40
C LEU A 760 26.39 -19.65 -10.43
N VAL A 761 25.46 -19.78 -11.38
CA VAL A 761 25.63 -20.71 -12.51
C VAL A 761 26.64 -20.11 -13.47
N GLU A 762 27.68 -20.89 -13.82
CA GLU A 762 28.74 -20.49 -14.75
C GLU A 762 28.51 -21.05 -16.16
N HIS A 763 27.88 -22.23 -16.27
CA HIS A 763 27.45 -22.84 -17.53
C HIS A 763 26.20 -23.71 -17.30
N GLU A 764 25.23 -23.64 -18.20
CA GLU A 764 24.12 -24.61 -18.30
C GLU A 764 24.35 -25.53 -19.51
N GLU A 765 24.09 -26.84 -19.37
CA GLU A 765 24.21 -27.80 -20.47
C GLU A 765 22.94 -27.77 -21.33
N GLN A 766 22.94 -26.86 -22.31
CA GLN A 766 21.85 -26.75 -23.29
C GLN A 766 21.68 -28.05 -24.09
N LYS A 767 20.48 -28.65 -24.05
CA LYS A 767 20.09 -29.75 -24.94
C LYS A 767 20.00 -29.26 -26.38
N SER A 768 21.07 -29.45 -27.14
CA SER A 768 21.14 -29.08 -28.56
C SER A 768 20.21 -29.94 -29.44
N ALA A 769 19.30 -29.29 -30.18
CA ALA A 769 18.75 -29.88 -31.40
C ALA A 769 19.82 -29.92 -32.51
N PRO A 770 19.81 -30.91 -33.43
CA PRO A 770 20.95 -31.17 -34.29
C PRO A 770 20.96 -30.41 -35.64
N TYR A 771 22.18 -30.14 -36.13
CA TYR A 771 22.56 -29.68 -37.49
C TYR A 771 22.18 -28.25 -37.97
N GLY A 772 23.19 -27.35 -37.95
CA GLY A 772 23.93 -27.11 -39.21
C GLY A 772 23.97 -25.68 -39.82
N ALA A 773 24.96 -24.87 -39.44
CA ALA A 773 25.62 -23.85 -40.29
C ALA A 773 26.95 -23.39 -39.65
N ALA A 774 27.89 -22.83 -40.44
CA ALA A 774 29.28 -22.55 -40.03
C ALA A 774 29.58 -21.04 -39.77
N PRO A 775 30.63 -20.69 -38.98
CA PRO A 775 30.85 -19.32 -38.49
C PRO A 775 31.89 -18.49 -39.27
N TYR A 776 31.91 -17.18 -39.02
CA TYR A 776 33.07 -16.30 -39.21
C TYR A 776 33.52 -15.71 -37.86
N GLY A 777 34.84 -15.53 -37.69
CA GLY A 777 35.47 -15.35 -36.37
C GLY A 777 35.62 -13.91 -35.85
N GLN A 778 35.88 -13.80 -34.55
CA GLN A 778 36.28 -12.58 -33.84
C GLN A 778 37.81 -12.57 -33.59
N PRO A 779 38.51 -11.43 -33.72
CA PRO A 779 39.93 -11.31 -33.38
C PRO A 779 40.15 -11.12 -31.87
N GLN A 780 41.22 -11.70 -31.33
CA GLN A 780 41.69 -11.42 -29.96
C GLN A 780 42.29 -10.00 -29.85
N TYR A 781 42.22 -9.43 -28.64
CA TYR A 781 43.19 -8.43 -28.16
C TYR A 781 43.76 -8.87 -26.81
N GLY A 782 45.07 -8.70 -26.63
CA GLY A 782 45.82 -9.12 -25.44
C GLY A 782 46.18 -7.96 -24.50
N TYR A 783 46.48 -8.31 -23.24
CA TYR A 783 46.85 -7.36 -22.18
C TYR A 783 48.38 -7.17 -22.06
N PRO A 784 48.89 -5.92 -22.00
CA PRO A 784 50.19 -5.59 -21.42
C PRO A 784 50.12 -5.48 -19.87
N PRO A 785 51.26 -5.53 -19.15
CA PRO A 785 51.28 -5.84 -17.71
C PRO A 785 51.07 -4.64 -16.75
N ALA A 786 50.77 -4.97 -15.49
CA ALA A 786 50.51 -4.01 -14.41
C ALA A 786 51.76 -3.21 -13.98
N GLY A 787 51.59 -1.92 -13.69
CA GLY A 787 52.72 -1.03 -13.36
C GLY A 787 52.41 0.34 -12.74
N GLN A 788 51.17 0.62 -12.30
CA GLN A 788 50.81 1.80 -11.51
C GLN A 788 49.44 1.61 -10.84
N GLY A 789 49.28 2.12 -9.61
CA GLY A 789 47.99 2.09 -8.91
C GLY A 789 47.06 3.21 -9.40
N PRO A 790 45.73 3.00 -9.44
CA PRO A 790 44.80 4.03 -9.86
C PRO A 790 44.75 5.18 -8.84
N PRO A 791 44.62 6.45 -9.29
CA PRO A 791 44.40 7.58 -8.39
C PRO A 791 43.06 7.46 -7.65
N GLN A 792 42.95 8.06 -6.48
CA GLN A 792 41.71 8.02 -5.68
C GLN A 792 40.55 8.66 -6.47
N GLN A 793 39.49 7.89 -6.74
CA GLN A 793 38.25 8.44 -7.26
C GLN A 793 37.59 9.31 -6.18
N GLN A 794 37.55 10.61 -6.43
CA GLN A 794 36.86 11.57 -5.58
C GLN A 794 35.36 11.55 -5.90
N ASN A 795 34.55 11.14 -4.93
CA ASN A 795 33.09 11.03 -5.09
C ASN A 795 32.47 12.44 -5.31
N PRO A 796 31.69 12.68 -6.39
CA PRO A 796 31.13 14.01 -6.68
C PRO A 796 30.19 14.57 -5.61
N TYR A 797 29.66 13.72 -4.72
CA TYR A 797 28.65 14.07 -3.70
C TYR A 797 29.18 14.85 -2.47
N ASN A 798 30.34 15.50 -2.55
CA ASN A 798 30.83 16.37 -1.48
C ASN A 798 31.60 17.61 -2.01
N SER A 799 30.86 18.53 -2.63
CA SER A 799 31.33 19.90 -2.89
C SER A 799 30.65 20.86 -1.89
N SER A 800 31.46 21.58 -1.12
CA SER A 800 30.97 22.60 -0.18
C SER A 800 30.58 23.85 -0.94
N VAL A 801 29.34 24.32 -0.76
CA VAL A 801 28.81 25.50 -1.45
C VAL A 801 29.47 26.77 -0.88
N PRO A 802 30.11 27.62 -1.70
CA PRO A 802 30.60 28.92 -1.25
C PRO A 802 29.41 29.88 -1.00
N PRO A 803 29.48 30.79 -0.02
CA PRO A 803 28.40 31.72 0.26
C PRO A 803 28.20 32.70 -0.91
N MET A 804 26.94 32.92 -1.31
CA MET A 804 26.61 33.93 -2.33
C MET A 804 26.90 35.34 -1.81
N ALA A 805 27.65 36.12 -2.59
CA ALA A 805 27.74 37.56 -2.39
C ALA A 805 26.47 38.24 -2.92
N VAL A 806 25.95 39.23 -2.19
CA VAL A 806 24.84 40.07 -2.64
C VAL A 806 25.35 41.04 -3.72
N ALA A 807 24.69 41.08 -4.87
CA ALA A 807 24.91 42.08 -5.89
C ALA A 807 23.90 43.22 -5.74
N GLU A 808 24.34 44.36 -5.21
CA GLU A 808 23.59 45.62 -5.32
C GLU A 808 23.61 46.14 -6.77
N GLY A 809 22.61 46.91 -7.15
CA GLY A 809 22.38 47.31 -8.54
C GLY A 809 23.39 48.34 -9.06
N GLY A 810 23.94 48.08 -10.25
CA GLY A 810 24.75 49.07 -10.97
C GLY A 810 23.90 50.17 -11.61
N GLN A 811 24.27 51.43 -11.38
CA GLN A 811 23.74 52.60 -12.08
C GLN A 811 24.90 53.42 -12.67
N ASN A 812 24.72 53.99 -13.86
CA ASN A 812 25.78 54.67 -14.60
C ASN A 812 26.22 55.99 -13.93
N GLY A 813 27.54 56.26 -13.86
CA GLY A 813 28.09 57.53 -13.36
C GLY A 813 29.56 57.73 -13.75
N GLN A 814 29.83 58.75 -14.58
CA GLN A 814 31.13 58.99 -15.24
C GLN A 814 32.24 59.55 -14.33
N GLN A 815 33.49 59.24 -14.72
CA GLN A 815 34.68 60.12 -14.72
C GLN A 815 35.30 60.66 -13.41
N ALA A 816 36.50 60.11 -13.12
CA ALA A 816 37.82 60.78 -13.26
C ALA A 816 38.61 61.28 -12.03
N ASP A 817 39.86 60.76 -12.00
CA ASP A 817 41.14 61.37 -11.55
C ASP A 817 41.49 61.42 -10.04
N GLY A 818 42.81 61.42 -9.71
CA GLY A 818 43.29 61.71 -8.35
C GLY A 818 44.65 61.19 -7.84
N GLY A 819 45.26 60.13 -8.40
CA GLY A 819 46.55 59.56 -7.91
C GLY A 819 46.54 59.04 -6.45
N GLN A 820 47.67 58.75 -5.78
CA GLN A 820 49.06 58.45 -6.20
C GLN A 820 49.81 57.72 -5.04
N GLN A 821 50.79 56.84 -5.35
CA GLN A 821 51.75 56.20 -4.40
C GLN A 821 51.14 55.20 -3.38
N GLY A 822 51.86 54.21 -2.82
CA GLY A 822 53.28 53.84 -3.00
C GLY A 822 53.61 52.41 -2.51
N ASP A 823 54.83 51.97 -2.82
CA ASP A 823 55.40 50.61 -2.65
C ASP A 823 55.63 50.17 -1.18
N GLY A 824 55.86 48.86 -0.93
CA GLY A 824 56.29 48.32 0.37
C GLY A 824 55.86 46.88 0.67
N ASN A 825 56.79 45.92 0.64
CA ASN A 825 56.53 44.47 0.83
C ASN A 825 57.57 43.85 1.81
N LYS A 826 57.29 42.64 2.35
CA LYS A 826 58.22 41.70 3.04
C LYS A 826 58.55 42.05 4.54
N VAL A 827 58.89 41.13 5.49
CA VAL A 827 58.98 39.64 5.54
C VAL A 827 59.19 39.06 6.98
N ASN A 828 58.79 37.79 7.21
CA ASN A 828 59.28 36.77 8.18
C ASN A 828 59.19 36.83 9.75
N GLN A 829 58.41 35.88 10.31
CA GLN A 829 58.86 34.55 10.87
C GLN A 829 59.37 34.35 12.34
N TYR A 830 59.09 33.13 12.85
CA TYR A 830 59.71 32.32 13.95
C TYR A 830 59.22 32.42 15.43
N GLY A 831 58.82 31.25 15.99
CA GLY A 831 58.56 31.01 17.43
C GLY A 831 58.37 29.52 17.81
N LYS A 832 59.34 28.93 18.52
CA LYS A 832 59.47 27.52 19.02
C LYS A 832 58.55 27.21 20.24
N LYS A 833 58.35 25.97 20.78
CA LYS A 833 58.28 24.55 20.29
C LYS A 833 58.03 23.58 21.50
N PHE A 834 57.24 22.50 21.33
CA PHE A 834 57.38 21.13 21.93
C PHE A 834 57.13 20.76 23.44
N GLY A 835 56.22 19.77 23.65
CA GLY A 835 56.42 18.56 24.50
C GLY A 835 55.96 18.55 25.99
N LYS A 836 55.71 17.39 26.66
CA LYS A 836 55.51 15.97 26.24
C LYS A 836 55.02 15.09 27.44
N LYS A 837 54.55 13.86 27.17
CA LYS A 837 54.29 12.70 28.09
C LYS A 837 53.00 12.72 28.96
N LEU A 838 52.48 11.58 29.48
CA LEU A 838 52.28 10.20 28.93
C LEU A 838 51.47 9.36 29.95
N GLY A 839 50.52 8.53 29.48
CA GLY A 839 50.24 7.21 30.06
C GLY A 839 49.10 7.07 31.09
N ASN A 840 48.07 6.31 30.73
CA ASN A 840 47.94 4.94 31.24
C ASN A 840 47.05 4.08 30.34
N ALA A 841 47.36 2.80 30.25
CA ALA A 841 46.55 1.78 29.58
C ALA A 841 46.73 0.45 30.32
N ALA A 842 45.67 -0.36 30.40
CA ALA A 842 45.73 -1.71 30.94
C ALA A 842 45.05 -2.66 29.96
N ILE A 843 45.83 -3.63 29.45
CA ILE A 843 45.35 -4.75 28.64
C ILE A 843 45.48 -6.01 29.50
N PHE A 844 44.43 -6.81 29.54
CA PHE A 844 44.52 -8.25 29.75
C PHE A 844 43.51 -8.92 28.82
N GLY A 845 43.80 -10.12 28.34
CA GLY A 845 42.94 -10.81 27.37
C GLY A 845 43.26 -12.29 27.25
N ALA A 846 42.54 -12.95 26.34
CA ALA A 846 42.69 -14.34 25.91
C ALA A 846 42.65 -15.43 27.00
N GLY A 847 41.53 -16.16 27.04
CA GLY A 847 41.41 -17.41 27.80
C GLY A 847 40.17 -18.17 27.35
N ALA A 848 40.33 -19.11 26.42
CA ALA A 848 39.26 -19.98 25.94
C ALA A 848 39.55 -21.43 26.34
N THR A 849 38.59 -22.08 26.98
CA THR A 849 38.59 -23.53 27.25
C THR A 849 37.20 -24.10 27.02
N ILE A 850 37.16 -25.37 26.62
CA ILE A 850 35.95 -26.10 26.23
C ILE A 850 35.29 -26.71 27.48
N GLY A 851 33.95 -26.70 27.52
CA GLY A 851 33.16 -27.35 28.56
C GLY A 851 31.73 -27.56 28.09
N ASP A 852 31.45 -28.77 27.61
CA ASP A 852 30.10 -29.23 27.25
C ASP A 852 29.31 -29.63 28.50
N TYR A 853 27.99 -29.37 28.51
CA TYR A 853 26.94 -30.22 29.11
C TYR A 853 25.55 -29.62 28.83
N GLY A 854 24.67 -30.40 28.22
CA GLY A 854 23.30 -29.99 27.89
C GLY A 854 22.29 -30.09 29.06
N GLY A 855 21.13 -29.44 28.90
CA GLY A 855 20.00 -29.50 29.82
C GLY A 855 18.66 -29.24 29.14
N THR A 856 17.79 -30.26 29.10
CA THR A 856 16.49 -30.27 28.41
C THR A 856 15.34 -29.83 29.36
N VAL A 857 14.09 -30.07 28.94
CA VAL A 857 12.81 -29.81 29.66
C VAL A 857 12.36 -28.34 29.56
N SER A 858 11.20 -27.93 29.04
CA SER A 858 9.93 -28.50 28.54
C SER A 858 8.76 -27.85 29.28
N CYS A 859 7.83 -27.32 28.49
CA CYS A 859 6.42 -27.03 28.73
C CYS A 859 5.80 -27.36 30.11
N MET A 860 5.04 -26.40 30.65
CA MET A 860 3.69 -26.70 31.12
C MET A 860 2.74 -25.48 31.03
N TYR A 861 1.46 -25.77 30.80
CA TYR A 861 0.33 -24.84 30.92
C TYR A 861 0.01 -24.57 32.41
N ASP A 862 -0.79 -23.54 32.70
CA ASP A 862 -2.09 -23.86 33.31
C ASP A 862 -3.19 -22.81 33.06
N LEU A 863 -4.44 -23.24 33.18
CA LEU A 863 -5.66 -22.44 32.99
C LEU A 863 -6.29 -22.09 34.35
N VAL A 864 -6.91 -20.91 34.48
CA VAL A 864 -7.88 -20.64 35.56
C VAL A 864 -9.10 -19.87 35.02
N TYR A 865 -10.29 -20.43 35.23
CA TYR A 865 -11.59 -19.80 34.94
C TYR A 865 -12.02 -18.84 36.05
N GLY A 866 -12.82 -17.80 35.73
CA GLY A 866 -13.20 -16.75 36.69
C GLY A 866 -14.53 -16.04 36.43
N VAL A 867 -15.64 -16.77 36.49
CA VAL A 867 -17.02 -16.32 36.84
C VAL A 867 -17.57 -15.03 36.20
N PHE A 868 -18.61 -15.17 35.37
CA PHE A 868 -19.58 -14.08 35.11
C PHE A 868 -20.48 -13.88 36.33
N GLY A 869 -20.57 -12.65 36.84
CA GLY A 869 -21.56 -12.25 37.84
C GLY A 869 -22.68 -11.41 37.22
N SER A 870 -23.94 -11.81 37.42
CA SER A 870 -25.11 -11.01 37.07
C SER A 870 -25.43 -9.97 38.16
N GLY A 871 -25.98 -8.82 37.76
CA GLY A 871 -26.34 -7.74 38.69
C GLY A 871 -27.22 -6.67 38.06
N GLU A 872 -28.54 -6.79 38.22
CA GLU A 872 -29.53 -5.78 37.83
C GLU A 872 -29.90 -4.89 39.03
N PHE A 873 -29.68 -3.58 38.91
CA PHE A 873 -30.21 -2.50 39.76
C PHE A 873 -30.00 -1.17 38.99
N PHE A 874 -30.90 -0.19 38.92
CA PHE A 874 -32.31 -0.04 39.33
C PHE A 874 -32.97 1.05 38.41
N PRO A 875 -34.28 1.38 38.52
CA PRO A 875 -34.99 2.15 37.48
C PRO A 875 -35.09 3.66 37.75
N HIS A 876 -35.51 4.45 36.75
CA HIS A 876 -36.57 5.44 36.97
C HIS A 876 -37.36 5.83 35.72
N SER A 877 -38.65 6.11 35.96
CA SER A 877 -39.67 6.62 35.04
C SER A 877 -39.44 8.06 34.55
N VAL A 878 -39.83 8.37 33.31
CA VAL A 878 -40.94 9.31 33.03
C VAL A 878 -41.66 8.89 31.74
N SER A 879 -42.97 8.63 31.84
CA SER A 879 -43.89 8.69 30.70
C SER A 879 -44.89 9.82 30.93
N ARG A 880 -45.17 10.63 29.90
CA ARG A 880 -46.34 11.51 29.86
C ARG A 880 -47.01 11.41 28.49
N ASN A 881 -48.31 11.22 28.51
CA ASN A 881 -49.17 11.12 27.33
C ASN A 881 -49.24 12.46 26.59
N LEU A 882 -49.54 12.40 25.29
CA LEU A 882 -50.64 13.19 24.73
C LEU A 882 -51.20 12.52 23.47
N MET A 883 -52.52 12.29 23.46
CA MET A 883 -53.46 12.29 22.31
C MET A 883 -53.08 11.54 21.00
N LEU A 884 -53.95 10.71 20.41
CA LEU A 884 -55.41 10.53 20.56
C LEU A 884 -55.78 9.06 20.81
#